data_AF-A0A7J4S554-F1
#
_entry.id   AF-A0A7J4S554-F1
#
_cell.length_a   1.000
_cell.length_b   1.000
_cell.length_c   1.000
_cell.angle_alpha   90.00
_cell.angle_beta   90.00
_cell.angle_gamma   90.00
#
_symmetry.space_group_name_H-M   'P 1'
#
loop_
_entity.id
_entity.type
_entity.pdbx_description
1 polymer ?
#
loop_
_entity_poly.entity_id
_entity_poly.type
_entity_poly.pdbx_seq_one_letter_code
_entity_poly.pdbx_strand_id
1 'polypeptide(L)'
;MSRSEGDAARALRRLARLHGVQLSYTDVTGRRWRASEASLLGVLRALGEPLRSARDAARLLSRALRRRWDRCLDPVAVAWDGSGGRAVLRLPLHDAKGRWSGVLRLEDGRTVSLAWQLGRIRSAGAATVDGKRYVAKALPLPRSLPLGYHRLQVPRATGRQEALILSAPTKAHEPPPGRRWGVFVPLHALWSSRSWGVGDYSDLASVVRWVGEHGGAVVGTLPLLPTFLGRIVEPSPYSPASRLFWGEVFLDVAQAAGAGRDAAIGSELDALRASPLVDYARVAAVKKRALAASPEDASEPGGDGTADLDAYAAFRAATEAWGGWPGWPGRTAKRTPPLPAFDSREATAHRRAQVVAQRQVEAASHAAADRCMDLYLDLPIGVHPEGFDTWRHPEAFVRGVSVGAPPDSVFTSGQEWGFPPPHPDGLRETGYGYLVAVLRRQMRVASMLRLDHVMGLHRLFWIPDGLPATEGVYVHYAADELYAIVILESTRNRCAVVGENLGTVPAYVNQSMRRHGIRPLYVLQYETEGPAPGLPPPVPAGAVASVNTHDMPPFAAYWSGADIDVRAAAGLFPKDKVAAEHERRAAIRDRVVRTLTRDGWLRGPPTPPVVFDAVLDFLGASDAWAVLVNLEDLWGETEFQNLPGTGAERPNWRRRLRLSLEEIERDSRVASALKRLDVIRKGQITYPNPAR
;
A
#
# COMPACT_ATOMS: atom_id res chain seq x y z
N MET A 1 -10.68 32.47 -28.39
CA MET A 1 -11.61 32.18 -27.28
C MET A 1 -12.45 33.41 -27.01
N SER A 2 -13.77 33.27 -27.00
CA SER A 2 -14.66 34.35 -26.55
C SER A 2 -14.48 34.62 -25.05
N ARG A 3 -14.86 35.82 -24.56
CA ARG A 3 -14.79 36.18 -23.13
C ARG A 3 -15.52 35.15 -22.24
N SER A 4 -16.66 34.66 -22.72
CA SER A 4 -17.49 33.62 -22.09
C SER A 4 -16.74 32.28 -21.92
N GLU A 5 -16.03 31.83 -22.96
CA GLU A 5 -15.22 30.60 -22.90
C GLU A 5 -14.04 30.75 -21.93
N GLY A 6 -13.42 31.93 -21.90
CA GLY A 6 -12.33 32.24 -20.97
C GLY A 6 -12.78 32.21 -19.50
N ASP A 7 -13.99 32.69 -19.23
CA ASP A 7 -14.58 32.68 -17.89
C ASP A 7 -14.99 31.26 -17.45
N ALA A 8 -15.55 30.46 -18.36
CA ALA A 8 -15.88 29.06 -18.11
C ALA A 8 -14.63 28.22 -17.76
N ALA A 9 -13.55 28.34 -18.54
CA ALA A 9 -12.30 27.64 -18.29
C ALA A 9 -11.65 28.05 -16.94
N ARG A 10 -11.74 29.33 -16.59
CA ARG A 10 -11.25 29.84 -15.29
C ARG A 10 -12.06 29.28 -14.12
N ALA A 11 -13.38 29.22 -14.26
CA ALA A 11 -14.26 28.63 -13.27
C ALA A 11 -13.98 27.13 -13.09
N LEU A 12 -13.78 26.38 -14.18
CA LEU A 12 -13.44 24.96 -14.14
C LEU A 12 -12.13 24.71 -13.39
N ARG A 13 -11.06 25.46 -13.69
CA ARG A 13 -9.79 25.37 -12.98
C ARG A 13 -9.90 25.70 -11.49
N ARG A 14 -10.76 26.66 -11.14
CA ARG A 14 -11.00 27.04 -9.73
C ARG A 14 -11.82 25.99 -8.98
N LEU A 15 -12.80 25.37 -9.65
CA LEU A 15 -13.54 24.22 -9.13
C LEU A 15 -12.62 23.02 -8.92
N ALA A 16 -11.78 22.69 -9.90
CA ALA A 16 -10.74 21.65 -9.79
C ALA A 16 -9.83 21.85 -8.57
N ARG A 17 -9.30 23.06 -8.37
CA ARG A 17 -8.49 23.38 -7.16
C ARG A 17 -9.27 23.24 -5.86
N LEU A 18 -10.57 23.56 -5.86
CA LEU A 18 -11.42 23.43 -4.66
C LEU A 18 -11.55 21.96 -4.23
N HIS A 19 -11.49 21.03 -5.20
CA HIS A 19 -11.49 19.58 -5.00
C HIS A 19 -10.08 18.97 -4.88
N GLY A 20 -9.03 19.78 -4.71
CA GLY A 20 -7.67 19.28 -4.52
C GLY A 20 -6.98 18.79 -5.80
N VAL A 21 -7.52 19.05 -6.98
CA VAL A 21 -6.90 18.67 -8.26
C VAL A 21 -5.76 19.62 -8.61
N GLN A 22 -4.58 19.06 -8.85
CA GLN A 22 -3.38 19.77 -9.28
C GLN A 22 -3.45 20.08 -10.78
N LEU A 23 -3.42 21.37 -11.15
CA LEU A 23 -3.61 21.81 -12.54
C LEU A 23 -2.37 21.62 -13.45
N SER A 24 -1.20 21.39 -12.85
CA SER A 24 0.05 21.17 -13.58
C SER A 24 1.07 20.49 -12.68
N TYR A 25 1.88 19.58 -13.21
CA TYR A 25 3.00 18.94 -12.51
C TYR A 25 4.26 18.97 -13.37
N THR A 26 5.40 18.64 -12.75
CA THR A 26 6.69 18.48 -13.44
C THR A 26 7.10 17.02 -13.34
N ASP A 27 7.51 16.42 -14.46
CA ASP A 27 7.98 15.04 -14.50
C ASP A 27 9.48 14.92 -14.14
N VAL A 28 10.01 13.69 -14.18
CA VAL A 28 11.42 13.39 -13.89
C VAL A 28 12.42 14.07 -14.81
N THR A 29 11.99 14.45 -16.02
CA THR A 29 12.83 15.13 -17.02
C THR A 29 12.82 16.65 -16.85
N GLY A 30 12.07 17.17 -15.89
CA GLY A 30 11.86 18.60 -15.69
C GLY A 30 10.80 19.21 -16.62
N ARG A 31 10.13 18.41 -17.46
CA ARG A 31 9.06 18.88 -18.33
C ARG A 31 7.79 19.14 -17.52
N ARG A 32 7.17 20.29 -17.77
CA ARG A 32 5.93 20.70 -17.12
C ARG A 32 4.71 20.26 -17.93
N TRP A 33 3.84 19.49 -17.30
CA TRP A 33 2.55 19.05 -17.82
C TRP A 33 1.41 19.93 -17.29
N ARG A 34 0.40 20.19 -18.11
CA ARG A 34 -0.81 20.93 -17.72
C ARG A 34 -2.02 20.05 -17.96
N ALA A 35 -2.94 20.01 -16.99
CA ALA A 35 -4.18 19.28 -17.11
C ALA A 35 -5.01 19.82 -18.29
N SER A 36 -5.50 18.91 -19.15
CA SER A 36 -6.42 19.27 -20.23
C SER A 36 -7.82 19.56 -19.67
N GLU A 37 -8.68 20.19 -20.48
CA GLU A 37 -10.08 20.37 -20.10
C GLU A 37 -10.79 19.02 -19.92
N ALA A 38 -10.46 18.02 -20.76
CA ALA A 38 -11.02 16.68 -20.69
C ALA A 38 -10.66 15.99 -19.36
N SER A 39 -9.39 16.06 -18.93
CA SER A 39 -8.96 15.51 -17.63
C SER A 39 -9.71 16.15 -16.47
N LEU A 40 -9.83 17.49 -16.47
CA LEU A 40 -10.51 18.21 -15.39
C LEU A 40 -11.99 17.87 -15.33
N LEU A 41 -12.67 17.74 -16.48
CA LEU A 41 -14.07 17.31 -16.53
C LEU A 41 -14.23 15.87 -16.05
N GLY A 42 -13.36 14.96 -16.48
CA GLY A 42 -13.37 13.54 -16.07
C GLY A 42 -13.25 13.38 -14.55
N VAL A 43 -12.20 13.96 -13.96
CA VAL A 43 -11.96 13.87 -12.51
C VAL A 43 -13.06 14.54 -11.70
N LEU A 44 -13.54 15.72 -12.10
CA LEU A 44 -14.60 16.41 -11.35
C LEU A 44 -15.94 15.65 -11.40
N ARG A 45 -16.26 15.02 -12.54
CA ARG A 45 -17.44 14.12 -12.64
C ARG A 45 -17.29 12.91 -11.74
N ALA A 46 -16.11 12.29 -11.71
CA ALA A 46 -15.81 11.16 -10.85
C ALA A 46 -15.97 11.52 -9.35
N LEU A 47 -15.55 12.72 -8.97
CA LEU A 47 -15.76 13.29 -7.62
C LEU A 47 -17.22 13.70 -7.32
N GLY A 48 -18.16 13.42 -8.23
CA GLY A 48 -19.60 13.61 -8.03
C GLY A 48 -20.15 14.96 -8.44
N GLU A 49 -19.36 15.84 -9.09
CA GLU A 49 -19.91 17.08 -9.65
C GLU A 49 -20.73 16.79 -10.92
N PRO A 50 -21.99 17.28 -11.02
CA PRO A 50 -22.86 17.00 -12.15
C PRO A 50 -22.53 17.89 -13.36
N LEU A 51 -21.28 17.86 -13.81
CA LEU A 51 -20.73 18.63 -14.93
C LEU A 51 -21.07 17.95 -16.25
N ARG A 52 -21.77 18.66 -17.16
CA ARG A 52 -21.91 18.22 -18.55
C ARG A 52 -20.83 18.84 -19.44
N SER A 53 -20.47 20.10 -19.19
CA SER A 53 -19.39 20.80 -19.89
C SER A 53 -18.73 21.86 -19.00
N ALA A 54 -17.65 22.50 -19.47
CA ALA A 54 -17.02 23.62 -18.75
C ALA A 54 -17.97 24.79 -18.46
N ARG A 55 -19.05 24.96 -19.23
CA ARG A 55 -20.05 26.02 -19.02
C ARG A 55 -20.82 25.88 -17.71
N ASP A 56 -20.92 24.67 -17.17
CA ASP A 56 -21.56 24.42 -15.87
C ASP A 56 -20.69 24.84 -14.68
N ALA A 57 -19.38 25.05 -14.89
CA ALA A 57 -18.39 25.18 -13.82
C ALA A 57 -18.61 26.40 -12.93
N ALA A 58 -19.07 27.53 -13.46
CA ALA A 58 -19.33 28.74 -12.66
C ALA A 58 -20.44 28.50 -11.62
N ARG A 59 -21.57 27.91 -12.06
CA ARG A 59 -22.69 27.57 -11.17
C ARG A 59 -22.26 26.56 -10.10
N LEU A 60 -21.52 25.52 -10.51
CA LEU A 60 -21.09 24.45 -9.60
C LEU A 60 -20.01 24.93 -8.63
N LEU A 61 -19.10 25.81 -9.05
CA LEU A 61 -18.16 26.47 -8.16
C LEU A 61 -18.88 27.27 -7.06
N SER A 62 -19.88 28.08 -7.42
CA SER A 62 -20.66 28.81 -6.41
C SER A 62 -21.37 27.86 -5.44
N ARG A 63 -21.95 26.77 -5.95
CA ARG A 63 -22.57 25.72 -5.10
C ARG A 63 -21.55 25.04 -4.17
N ALA A 64 -20.38 24.70 -4.67
CA ALA A 64 -19.32 24.05 -3.89
C ALA A 64 -18.76 24.99 -2.80
N LEU A 65 -18.59 26.28 -3.12
CA LEU A 65 -18.22 27.30 -2.14
C LEU A 65 -19.29 27.45 -1.05
N ARG A 66 -20.58 27.50 -1.41
CA ARG A 66 -21.69 27.47 -0.42
C ARG A 66 -21.59 26.28 0.51
N ARG A 67 -21.53 25.06 -0.02
CA ARG A 67 -21.43 23.83 0.79
C ARG A 67 -20.24 23.87 1.76
N ARG A 68 -19.09 24.36 1.30
CA ARG A 68 -17.88 24.46 2.14
C ARG A 68 -18.03 25.47 3.29
N TRP A 69 -18.67 26.61 3.04
CA TRP A 69 -18.80 27.69 4.03
C TRP A 69 -20.04 27.55 4.93
N ASP A 70 -21.08 26.84 4.48
CA ASP A 70 -22.24 26.45 5.30
C ASP A 70 -21.94 25.26 6.23
N ARG A 71 -20.89 24.49 5.91
CA ARG A 71 -20.34 23.46 6.80
C ARG A 71 -19.67 24.12 8.00
N CYS A 72 -20.22 23.89 9.19
CA CYS A 72 -19.81 24.58 10.41
C CYS A 72 -18.46 24.10 10.94
N LEU A 73 -18.16 22.80 10.89
CA LEU A 73 -16.83 22.25 11.25
C LEU A 73 -16.20 21.53 10.06
N ASP A 74 -14.87 21.64 9.93
CA ASP A 74 -14.13 20.66 9.12
C ASP A 74 -14.35 19.24 9.68
N PRO A 75 -14.44 18.19 8.83
CA PRO A 75 -14.81 16.85 9.28
C PRO A 75 -13.78 16.24 10.23
N VAL A 76 -12.52 16.65 10.10
CA VAL A 76 -11.39 16.09 10.85
C VAL A 76 -10.44 17.20 11.27
N ALA A 77 -9.83 17.05 12.44
CA ALA A 77 -8.71 17.87 12.91
C ALA A 77 -7.66 17.00 13.59
N VAL A 78 -6.39 17.42 13.53
CA VAL A 78 -5.25 16.69 14.11
C VAL A 78 -4.67 17.46 15.30
N ALA A 79 -4.32 16.73 16.36
CA ALA A 79 -3.57 17.18 17.52
C ALA A 79 -2.34 16.29 17.70
N TRP A 80 -1.16 16.83 17.41
CA TRP A 80 0.10 16.10 17.54
C TRP A 80 0.58 16.08 19.00
N ASP A 81 1.05 14.92 19.45
CA ASP A 81 1.57 14.68 20.80
C ASP A 81 0.58 15.09 21.90
N GLY A 82 -0.72 14.85 21.67
CA GLY A 82 -1.77 15.20 22.63
C GLY A 82 -2.05 16.70 22.75
N SER A 83 -1.44 17.55 21.91
CA SER A 83 -1.48 19.01 22.08
C SER A 83 -1.57 19.78 20.76
N GLY A 84 -1.67 21.11 20.85
CA GLY A 84 -1.54 22.02 19.70
C GLY A 84 -2.65 21.97 18.63
N GLY A 85 -3.56 20.99 18.70
CA GLY A 85 -4.60 20.79 17.70
C GLY A 85 -5.66 21.89 17.68
N ARG A 86 -6.23 22.12 16.50
CA ARG A 86 -7.28 23.11 16.28
C ARG A 86 -8.37 22.60 15.35
N ALA A 87 -9.62 22.68 15.79
CA ALA A 87 -10.77 22.43 14.94
C ALA A 87 -11.18 23.71 14.21
N VAL A 88 -11.50 23.64 12.92
CA VAL A 88 -11.88 24.83 12.13
C VAL A 88 -13.39 25.00 12.16
N LEU A 89 -13.85 26.06 12.82
CA LEU A 89 -15.25 26.48 12.87
C LEU A 89 -15.52 27.56 11.81
N ARG A 90 -16.46 27.34 10.90
CA ARG A 90 -16.97 28.34 9.95
C ARG A 90 -18.36 28.79 10.37
N LEU A 91 -18.56 30.09 10.33
CA LEU A 91 -19.82 30.72 10.68
C LEU A 91 -19.96 32.08 9.98
N PRO A 92 -21.19 32.61 9.85
CA PRO A 92 -21.42 33.98 9.41
C PRO A 92 -20.63 34.98 10.25
N LEU A 93 -20.17 36.06 9.62
CA LEU A 93 -19.32 37.06 10.28
C LEU A 93 -19.98 37.72 11.50
N HIS A 94 -21.31 37.87 11.49
CA HIS A 94 -22.05 38.46 12.61
C HIS A 94 -22.00 37.61 13.88
N ASP A 95 -21.88 36.29 13.74
CA ASP A 95 -21.79 35.34 14.86
C ASP A 95 -20.36 35.19 15.42
N ALA A 96 -19.36 35.77 14.73
CA ALA A 96 -17.94 35.52 14.97
C ALA A 96 -17.35 36.11 16.26
N LYS A 97 -18.17 36.78 17.08
CA LYS A 97 -17.72 37.47 18.30
C LYS A 97 -18.28 36.85 19.59
N GLY A 98 -19.32 36.03 19.50
CA GLY A 98 -20.04 35.47 20.65
C GLY A 98 -19.25 34.42 21.45
N ARG A 99 -19.86 33.98 22.55
CA ARG A 99 -19.44 32.75 23.23
C ARG A 99 -19.92 31.55 22.43
N TRP A 100 -19.08 30.53 22.34
CA TRP A 100 -19.39 29.26 21.70
C TRP A 100 -19.03 28.12 22.63
N SER A 101 -19.78 27.02 22.58
CA SER A 101 -19.51 25.84 23.39
C SER A 101 -19.56 24.57 22.55
N GLY A 102 -18.88 23.52 23.00
CA GLY A 102 -18.89 22.21 22.38
C GLY A 102 -18.65 21.12 23.41
N VAL A 103 -18.86 19.87 23.01
CA VAL A 103 -18.58 18.69 23.82
C VAL A 103 -17.58 17.83 23.05
N LEU A 104 -16.45 17.54 23.67
CA LEU A 104 -15.47 16.60 23.16
C LEU A 104 -15.69 15.24 23.86
N ARG A 105 -16.13 14.24 23.10
CA ARG A 105 -16.17 12.85 23.55
C ARG A 105 -14.84 12.18 23.24
N LEU A 106 -14.11 11.79 24.28
CA LEU A 106 -12.87 11.05 24.18
C LEU A 106 -13.14 9.60 23.73
N GLU A 107 -12.11 8.91 23.26
CA GLU A 107 -12.24 7.55 22.74
C GLU A 107 -12.65 6.55 23.83
N ASP A 108 -12.22 6.80 25.07
CA ASP A 108 -12.57 6.01 26.26
C ASP A 108 -13.99 6.29 26.79
N GLY A 109 -14.78 7.09 26.08
CA GLY A 109 -16.16 7.42 26.44
C GLY A 109 -16.33 8.63 27.36
N ARG A 110 -15.25 9.15 27.97
CA ARG A 110 -15.33 10.37 28.78
C ARG A 110 -15.73 11.58 27.93
N THR A 111 -16.37 12.57 28.54
CA THR A 111 -16.77 13.81 27.86
C THR A 111 -16.14 15.03 28.51
N VAL A 112 -15.73 15.99 27.69
CA VAL A 112 -15.12 17.26 28.12
C VAL A 112 -15.91 18.42 27.51
N SER A 113 -16.46 19.27 28.36
CA SER A 113 -17.13 20.50 27.94
C SER A 113 -16.11 21.56 27.56
N LEU A 114 -16.26 22.15 26.37
CA LEU A 114 -15.38 23.18 25.85
C LEU A 114 -16.15 24.49 25.66
N ALA A 115 -15.51 25.60 25.95
CA ALA A 115 -16.05 26.94 25.74
C ALA A 115 -14.99 27.86 25.12
N TRP A 116 -15.42 28.67 24.15
CA TRP A 116 -14.57 29.58 23.41
C TRP A 116 -15.18 30.98 23.33
N GLN A 117 -14.35 32.00 23.49
CA GLN A 117 -14.71 33.36 23.13
C GLN A 117 -14.24 33.64 21.70
N LEU A 118 -15.14 33.58 20.71
CA LEU A 118 -14.75 33.63 19.29
C LEU A 118 -14.07 34.95 18.90
N GLY A 119 -14.41 36.05 19.57
CA GLY A 119 -13.77 37.36 19.40
C GLY A 119 -12.28 37.37 19.77
N ARG A 120 -11.81 36.44 20.61
CA ARG A 120 -10.39 36.29 21.00
C ARG A 120 -9.63 35.28 20.14
N ILE A 121 -10.33 34.55 19.26
CA ILE A 121 -9.72 33.54 18.39
C ILE A 121 -9.37 34.16 17.04
N ARG A 122 -8.11 33.99 16.64
CA ARG A 122 -7.61 34.44 15.33
C ARG A 122 -8.42 33.78 14.21
N SER A 123 -8.79 34.60 13.23
CA SER A 123 -9.44 34.12 12.01
C SER A 123 -8.43 33.35 11.16
N ALA A 124 -8.79 32.12 10.78
CA ALA A 124 -8.02 31.25 9.89
C ALA A 124 -8.33 31.49 8.40
N GLY A 125 -9.42 32.22 8.10
CA GLY A 125 -9.81 32.59 6.76
C GLY A 125 -11.14 33.35 6.76
N ALA A 126 -11.48 33.95 5.63
CA ALA A 126 -12.76 34.58 5.39
C ALA A 126 -13.15 34.45 3.92
N ALA A 127 -14.44 34.46 3.63
CA ALA A 127 -14.95 34.51 2.27
C ALA A 127 -16.29 35.24 2.22
N THR A 128 -16.61 35.77 1.04
CA THR A 128 -17.96 36.19 0.70
C THR A 128 -18.54 35.17 -0.27
N VAL A 129 -19.67 34.56 0.11
CA VAL A 129 -20.38 33.58 -0.70
C VAL A 129 -21.82 34.06 -0.84
N ASP A 130 -22.25 34.33 -2.08
CA ASP A 130 -23.58 34.89 -2.40
C ASP A 130 -23.96 36.10 -1.54
N GLY A 131 -23.04 37.06 -1.42
CA GLY A 131 -23.23 38.29 -0.64
C GLY A 131 -23.14 38.12 0.88
N LYS A 132 -23.13 36.89 1.41
CA LYS A 132 -22.94 36.62 2.84
C LYS A 132 -21.46 36.51 3.18
N ARG A 133 -21.02 37.21 4.22
CA ARG A 133 -19.65 37.14 4.73
C ARG A 133 -19.53 36.04 5.78
N TYR A 134 -18.56 35.16 5.59
CA TYR A 134 -18.20 34.10 6.52
C TYR A 134 -16.79 34.30 7.04
N VAL A 135 -16.51 33.72 8.21
CA VAL A 135 -15.17 33.63 8.79
C VAL A 135 -14.92 32.22 9.29
N ALA A 136 -13.68 31.77 9.20
CA ALA A 136 -13.19 30.54 9.81
C ALA A 136 -12.41 30.88 11.08
N LYS A 137 -12.72 30.22 12.19
CA LYS A 137 -12.05 30.35 13.51
C LYS A 137 -11.37 29.03 13.84
N ALA A 138 -10.07 29.07 14.16
CA ALA A 138 -9.33 27.88 14.58
C ALA A 138 -9.54 27.67 16.09
N LEU A 139 -10.54 26.88 16.45
CA LEU A 139 -10.89 26.56 17.84
C LEU A 139 -9.76 25.75 18.49
N PRO A 140 -9.10 26.27 19.54
CA PRO A 140 -8.08 25.51 20.24
C PRO A 140 -8.70 24.30 20.93
N LEU A 141 -8.07 23.14 20.77
CA LEU A 141 -8.39 21.92 21.50
C LEU A 141 -7.65 21.90 22.86
N PRO A 142 -8.05 21.04 23.81
CA PRO A 142 -7.31 20.85 25.07
C PRO A 142 -5.83 20.57 24.84
N ARG A 143 -4.97 21.06 25.75
CA ARG A 143 -3.51 20.87 25.66
C ARG A 143 -3.03 19.46 26.01
N SER A 144 -3.89 18.66 26.63
CA SER A 144 -3.59 17.31 27.09
C SER A 144 -4.71 16.36 26.67
N LEU A 145 -4.73 16.02 25.39
CA LEU A 145 -5.59 14.98 24.83
C LEU A 145 -4.89 13.62 24.91
N PRO A 146 -5.56 12.57 25.41
CA PRO A 146 -5.06 11.20 25.25
C PRO A 146 -4.86 10.88 23.76
N LEU A 147 -3.90 10.02 23.43
CA LEU A 147 -3.74 9.57 22.04
C LEU A 147 -4.94 8.72 21.64
N GLY A 148 -5.57 9.05 20.50
CA GLY A 148 -6.77 8.37 20.07
C GLY A 148 -7.66 9.11 19.09
N TYR A 149 -8.83 8.52 18.87
CA TYR A 149 -9.90 8.98 18.00
C TYR A 149 -11.03 9.58 18.85
N HIS A 150 -11.12 10.91 18.90
CA HIS A 150 -12.14 11.61 19.68
C HIS A 150 -13.16 12.31 18.79
N ARG A 151 -14.29 12.73 19.35
CA ARG A 151 -15.36 13.38 18.59
C ARG A 151 -15.73 14.71 19.21
N LEU A 152 -15.53 15.80 18.47
CA LEU A 152 -15.95 17.14 18.86
C LEU A 152 -17.33 17.42 18.29
N GLN A 153 -18.30 17.73 19.16
CA GLN A 153 -19.63 18.16 18.77
C GLN A 153 -19.84 19.64 19.11
N VAL A 154 -20.31 20.41 18.13
CA VAL A 154 -20.70 21.82 18.31
C VAL A 154 -22.17 22.04 17.90
N PRO A 155 -22.87 23.00 18.51
CA PRO A 155 -24.24 23.33 18.14
C PRO A 155 -24.31 23.92 16.73
N ARG A 156 -25.43 23.65 16.03
CA ARG A 156 -25.87 24.37 14.83
C ARG A 156 -27.30 24.89 15.04
N ALA A 157 -27.75 25.77 14.15
CA ALA A 157 -29.14 26.22 14.12
C ALA A 157 -30.14 25.05 14.09
N THR A 158 -29.78 23.95 13.42
CA THR A 158 -30.52 22.69 13.42
C THR A 158 -29.61 21.53 13.84
N GLY A 159 -29.73 21.12 15.10
CA GLY A 159 -29.00 19.98 15.66
C GLY A 159 -27.55 20.25 16.06
N ARG A 160 -26.69 19.27 15.84
CA ARG A 160 -25.26 19.33 16.15
C ARG A 160 -24.44 18.92 14.93
N GLN A 161 -23.23 19.47 14.82
CA GLN A 161 -22.25 19.00 13.87
C GLN A 161 -21.07 18.38 14.62
N GLU A 162 -20.57 17.27 14.09
CA GLU A 162 -19.46 16.53 14.66
C GLU A 162 -18.21 16.66 13.77
N ALA A 163 -17.03 16.58 14.40
CA ALA A 163 -15.74 16.41 13.76
C ALA A 163 -14.92 15.33 14.49
N LEU A 164 -14.19 14.52 13.74
CA LEU A 164 -13.18 13.61 14.27
C LEU A 164 -11.96 14.40 14.71
N ILE A 165 -11.49 14.17 15.93
CA ILE A 165 -10.25 14.72 16.45
C ILE A 165 -9.25 13.57 16.56
N LEU A 166 -8.24 13.59 15.71
CA LEU A 166 -7.13 12.65 15.72
C LEU A 166 -6.06 13.17 16.67
N SER A 167 -5.86 12.51 17.80
CA SER A 167 -4.71 12.77 18.66
C SER A 167 -3.67 11.68 18.46
N ALA A 168 -2.54 12.05 17.84
CA ALA A 168 -1.51 11.09 17.42
C ALA A 168 -0.13 11.57 17.88
N PRO A 169 0.82 10.67 18.18
CA PRO A 169 2.20 11.07 18.38
C PRO A 169 2.78 11.60 17.06
N THR A 170 3.79 12.46 17.12
CA THR A 170 4.42 12.98 15.90
C THR A 170 5.18 11.90 15.14
N LYS A 171 5.76 10.91 15.85
CA LYS A 171 6.58 9.83 15.27
C LYS A 171 5.94 8.46 15.43
N ALA A 172 6.16 7.59 14.43
CA ALA A 172 5.84 6.17 14.45
C ALA A 172 6.51 5.46 15.62
N HIS A 173 6.08 4.22 15.87
CA HIS A 173 6.80 3.32 16.77
C HIS A 173 8.25 3.18 16.31
N GLU A 174 9.18 3.49 17.21
CA GLU A 174 10.60 3.30 16.99
C GLU A 174 10.97 1.87 17.42
N PRO A 175 11.39 1.00 16.50
CA PRO A 175 11.83 -0.35 16.83
C PRO A 175 13.17 -0.32 17.60
N PRO A 176 13.57 -1.44 18.23
CA PRO A 176 14.85 -1.52 18.93
C PRO A 176 16.03 -1.10 18.04
N PRO A 177 17.04 -0.40 18.61
CA PRO A 177 18.24 -0.04 17.87
C PRO A 177 19.02 -1.30 17.48
N GLY A 178 19.73 -1.22 16.35
CA GLY A 178 20.58 -2.31 15.89
C GLY A 178 20.61 -2.44 14.37
N ARG A 179 21.61 -3.16 13.88
CA ARG A 179 21.80 -3.47 12.47
C ARG A 179 21.16 -4.82 12.16
N ARG A 180 19.93 -4.78 11.65
CA ARG A 180 19.12 -5.96 11.34
C ARG A 180 19.38 -6.46 9.93
N TRP A 181 19.09 -7.73 9.66
CA TRP A 181 18.99 -8.25 8.30
C TRP A 181 17.89 -9.29 8.22
N GLY A 182 17.45 -9.58 7.01
CA GLY A 182 16.41 -10.58 6.78
C GLY A 182 16.28 -10.94 5.31
N VAL A 183 15.28 -11.77 5.03
CA VAL A 183 14.96 -12.19 3.67
C VAL A 183 13.58 -11.66 3.28
N PHE A 184 13.40 -11.37 2.00
CA PHE A 184 12.11 -11.14 1.39
C PHE A 184 11.77 -12.33 0.49
N VAL A 185 10.58 -12.89 0.66
CA VAL A 185 10.11 -14.03 -0.12
C VAL A 185 8.60 -13.92 -0.39
N PRO A 186 8.16 -13.92 -1.67
CA PRO A 186 6.74 -13.98 -1.99
C PRO A 186 6.12 -15.30 -1.53
N LEU A 187 5.12 -15.25 -0.63
CA LEU A 187 4.54 -16.48 -0.07
C LEU A 187 3.88 -17.34 -1.15
N HIS A 188 3.28 -16.74 -2.18
CA HIS A 188 2.69 -17.50 -3.27
C HIS A 188 3.73 -18.32 -4.05
N ALA A 189 4.98 -17.85 -4.12
CA ALA A 189 6.03 -18.51 -4.88
C ALA A 189 6.66 -19.67 -4.10
N LEU A 190 6.63 -19.61 -2.76
CA LEU A 190 7.14 -20.67 -1.89
C LEU A 190 6.41 -21.99 -2.12
N TRP A 191 7.11 -23.08 -1.86
CA TRP A 191 6.53 -24.41 -1.79
C TRP A 191 7.44 -25.36 -1.01
N SER A 192 6.82 -26.35 -0.37
CA SER A 192 7.44 -27.44 0.34
C SER A 192 6.80 -28.77 -0.07
N SER A 193 7.33 -29.88 0.43
CA SER A 193 6.71 -31.21 0.29
C SER A 193 5.29 -31.28 0.90
N ARG A 194 4.96 -30.34 1.80
CA ARG A 194 3.65 -30.25 2.46
C ARG A 194 2.68 -29.37 1.69
N SER A 195 3.14 -28.32 1.02
CA SER A 195 2.32 -27.29 0.36
C SER A 195 1.29 -27.88 -0.62
N TRP A 196 0.12 -27.26 -0.71
CA TRP A 196 -0.96 -27.64 -1.62
C TRP A 196 -0.93 -26.75 -2.87
N GLY A 197 0.16 -26.83 -3.64
CA GLY A 197 0.35 -26.08 -4.90
C GLY A 197 0.72 -24.59 -4.75
N VAL A 198 0.78 -24.08 -3.52
CA VAL A 198 1.16 -22.71 -3.15
C VAL A 198 1.71 -22.72 -1.73
N GLY A 199 2.66 -21.83 -1.41
CA GLY A 199 3.11 -21.62 -0.04
C GLY A 199 1.97 -21.17 0.86
N ASP A 200 1.99 -21.62 2.11
CA ASP A 200 0.94 -21.35 3.09
C ASP A 200 1.46 -20.68 4.37
N TYR A 201 0.56 -20.28 5.27
CA TYR A 201 0.94 -19.64 6.53
C TYR A 201 1.87 -20.48 7.40
N SER A 202 1.82 -21.82 7.31
CA SER A 202 2.77 -22.69 8.01
C SER A 202 4.16 -22.69 7.35
N ASP A 203 4.21 -22.59 6.03
CA ASP A 203 5.47 -22.39 5.29
C ASP A 203 6.10 -21.03 5.67
N LEU A 204 5.30 -19.96 5.79
CA LEU A 204 5.77 -18.65 6.27
C LEU A 204 6.38 -18.76 7.68
N ALA A 205 5.68 -19.42 8.60
CA ALA A 205 6.20 -19.68 9.95
C ALA A 205 7.50 -20.51 9.92
N SER A 206 7.66 -21.42 8.95
CA SER A 206 8.88 -22.22 8.80
C SER A 206 10.05 -21.39 8.30
N VAL A 207 9.83 -20.50 7.32
CA VAL A 207 10.85 -19.54 6.87
C VAL A 207 11.29 -18.62 8.01
N VAL A 208 10.35 -18.13 8.82
CA VAL A 208 10.67 -17.33 10.02
C VAL A 208 11.62 -18.08 10.94
N ARG A 209 11.33 -19.34 11.26
CA ARG A 209 12.20 -20.16 12.12
C ARG A 209 13.59 -20.35 11.52
N TRP A 210 13.65 -20.74 10.25
CA TRP A 210 14.90 -21.01 9.54
C TRP A 210 15.80 -19.76 9.42
N VAL A 211 15.22 -18.59 9.11
CA VAL A 211 15.98 -17.33 9.05
C VAL A 211 16.50 -16.94 10.44
N GLY A 212 15.71 -17.15 11.49
CA GLY A 212 16.14 -16.92 12.88
C GLY A 212 17.32 -17.81 13.29
N GLU A 213 17.35 -19.08 12.85
CA GLU A 213 18.47 -20.00 13.09
C GLU A 213 19.79 -19.52 12.44
N HIS A 214 19.71 -18.72 11.38
CA HIS A 214 20.87 -18.09 10.74
C HIS A 214 21.29 -16.76 11.38
N GLY A 215 20.56 -16.27 12.39
CA GLY A 215 20.78 -14.98 13.03
C GLY A 215 20.02 -13.82 12.38
N GLY A 216 19.14 -14.11 11.42
CA GLY A 216 18.28 -13.12 10.78
C GLY A 216 17.21 -12.59 11.72
N ALA A 217 16.78 -11.36 11.47
CA ALA A 217 15.89 -10.61 12.35
C ALA A 217 14.62 -10.13 11.63
N VAL A 218 14.48 -10.35 10.32
CA VAL A 218 13.31 -9.91 9.54
C VAL A 218 12.94 -10.99 8.51
N VAL A 219 11.64 -11.25 8.35
CA VAL A 219 11.10 -11.97 7.19
C VAL A 219 10.01 -11.13 6.57
N GLY A 220 10.19 -10.77 5.29
CA GLY A 220 9.24 -10.01 4.51
C GLY A 220 8.55 -10.84 3.44
N THR A 221 7.32 -10.49 3.12
CA THR A 221 6.56 -11.11 2.03
C THR A 221 5.65 -10.11 1.33
N LEU A 222 5.13 -10.50 0.16
CA LEU A 222 4.10 -9.76 -0.56
C LEU A 222 2.79 -9.70 0.23
N PRO A 223 1.83 -8.84 -0.15
CA PRO A 223 0.56 -8.73 0.58
C PRO A 223 -0.14 -10.08 0.77
N LEU A 224 -0.50 -10.40 2.02
CA LEU A 224 -1.21 -11.65 2.39
C LEU A 224 -2.73 -11.55 2.24
N LEU A 225 -3.17 -10.76 1.27
CA LEU A 225 -4.56 -10.35 1.09
C LEU A 225 -5.31 -11.33 0.16
N PRO A 226 -6.64 -11.43 0.29
CA PRO A 226 -7.43 -12.28 -0.61
C PRO A 226 -7.42 -11.74 -2.03
N THR A 227 -7.25 -12.65 -2.97
CA THR A 227 -7.41 -12.43 -4.40
C THR A 227 -8.73 -13.04 -4.88
N PHE A 228 -9.06 -12.84 -6.16
CA PHE A 228 -10.18 -13.57 -6.77
C PHE A 228 -9.70 -14.91 -7.31
N LEU A 229 -10.38 -15.98 -6.89
CA LEU A 229 -9.96 -17.37 -7.06
C LEU A 229 -10.94 -18.19 -7.92
N GLY A 230 -11.83 -17.53 -8.66
CA GLY A 230 -12.98 -18.15 -9.33
C GLY A 230 -13.26 -17.53 -10.70
N ARG A 231 -14.50 -17.06 -10.92
CA ARG A 231 -14.92 -16.43 -12.19
C ARG A 231 -14.11 -15.17 -12.55
N ILE A 232 -13.59 -14.48 -11.54
CA ILE A 232 -12.56 -13.45 -11.71
C ILE A 232 -11.23 -14.11 -11.36
N VAL A 233 -10.23 -13.92 -12.22
CA VAL A 233 -8.85 -14.37 -11.99
C VAL A 233 -7.98 -13.13 -11.93
N GLU A 234 -7.57 -12.78 -10.72
CA GLU A 234 -6.68 -11.66 -10.45
C GLU A 234 -5.60 -12.16 -9.48
N PRO A 235 -4.44 -12.61 -9.98
CA PRO A 235 -3.38 -13.13 -9.13
C PRO A 235 -2.56 -12.02 -8.46
N SER A 236 -2.72 -10.75 -8.86
CA SER A 236 -1.93 -9.65 -8.30
C SER A 236 -2.25 -9.38 -6.84
N PRO A 237 -1.26 -9.45 -5.92
CA PRO A 237 -1.47 -9.08 -4.52
C PRO A 237 -1.70 -7.57 -4.33
N TYR A 238 -1.46 -6.76 -5.38
CA TYR A 238 -1.73 -5.32 -5.42
C TYR A 238 -3.13 -4.96 -5.91
N SER A 239 -3.90 -5.95 -6.37
CA SER A 239 -5.32 -5.82 -6.73
C SER A 239 -6.16 -6.78 -5.87
N PRO A 240 -6.09 -6.68 -4.52
CA PRO A 240 -6.78 -7.61 -3.66
C PRO A 240 -8.30 -7.45 -3.74
N ALA A 241 -9.03 -8.55 -3.53
CA ALA A 241 -10.47 -8.52 -3.34
C ALA A 241 -10.86 -7.71 -2.08
N SER A 242 -9.98 -7.65 -1.07
CA SER A 242 -10.17 -6.84 0.13
C SER A 242 -8.86 -6.59 0.87
N ARG A 243 -8.68 -5.42 1.48
CA ARG A 243 -7.60 -5.17 2.47
C ARG A 243 -8.02 -5.46 3.91
N LEU A 244 -9.30 -5.75 4.13
CA LEU A 244 -9.88 -6.13 5.42
C LEU A 244 -9.85 -7.66 5.64
N PHE A 245 -9.61 -8.41 4.56
CA PHE A 245 -9.48 -9.87 4.37
C PHE A 245 -8.08 -10.47 4.56
N TRP A 246 -7.94 -11.75 4.93
CA TRP A 246 -6.69 -12.52 4.72
C TRP A 246 -6.86 -13.48 3.54
N GLY A 247 -5.79 -13.79 2.82
CA GLY A 247 -5.85 -14.67 1.66
C GLY A 247 -6.21 -16.10 2.03
N GLU A 248 -7.35 -16.60 1.54
CA GLU A 248 -7.79 -17.98 1.78
C GLU A 248 -6.92 -19.00 1.04
N VAL A 249 -6.26 -18.56 -0.04
CA VAL A 249 -5.35 -19.41 -0.82
C VAL A 249 -4.12 -19.82 -0.01
N PHE A 250 -3.74 -19.05 1.02
CA PHE A 250 -2.57 -19.31 1.87
C PHE A 250 -2.87 -20.20 3.09
N LEU A 251 -4.07 -20.79 3.17
CA LEU A 251 -4.43 -21.69 4.27
C LEU A 251 -3.63 -23.00 4.24
N ASP A 252 -3.05 -23.40 5.37
CA ASP A 252 -2.62 -24.78 5.60
C ASP A 252 -3.86 -25.60 6.03
N VAL A 253 -4.61 -26.09 5.05
CA VAL A 253 -5.83 -26.86 5.30
C VAL A 253 -5.53 -28.25 5.86
N ALA A 254 -4.32 -28.78 5.68
CA ALA A 254 -3.95 -30.07 6.27
C ALA A 254 -3.86 -29.97 7.79
N GLN A 255 -3.32 -28.86 8.31
CA GLN A 255 -3.33 -28.53 9.73
C GLN A 255 -4.76 -28.30 10.24
N ALA A 256 -5.59 -27.56 9.49
CA ALA A 256 -6.95 -27.21 9.93
C ALA A 256 -7.94 -28.39 9.89
N ALA A 257 -7.75 -29.32 8.96
CA ALA A 257 -8.70 -30.42 8.70
C ALA A 257 -8.48 -31.66 9.56
N GLY A 258 -7.34 -31.79 10.24
CA GLY A 258 -6.98 -33.03 10.94
C GLY A 258 -6.82 -34.19 9.95
N ALA A 259 -5.84 -34.07 9.04
CA ALA A 259 -5.31 -35.11 8.15
C ALA A 259 -6.26 -36.28 7.76
N GLY A 260 -7.14 -36.04 6.78
CA GLY A 260 -7.77 -37.09 5.96
C GLY A 260 -7.61 -36.75 4.48
N ARG A 261 -6.60 -37.30 3.80
CA ARG A 261 -6.44 -37.14 2.34
C ARG A 261 -7.26 -38.23 1.65
N ASP A 262 -8.40 -37.86 1.08
CA ASP A 262 -9.05 -38.75 0.11
C ASP A 262 -8.11 -38.99 -1.08
N ALA A 263 -8.09 -40.20 -1.64
CA ALA A 263 -7.22 -40.59 -2.75
C ALA A 263 -7.40 -39.68 -3.98
N ALA A 264 -8.63 -39.19 -4.21
CA ALA A 264 -8.93 -38.23 -5.28
C ALA A 264 -8.24 -36.87 -5.09
N ILE A 265 -8.09 -36.40 -3.84
CA ILE A 265 -7.34 -35.19 -3.51
C ILE A 265 -5.84 -35.40 -3.75
N GLY A 266 -5.33 -36.61 -3.46
CA GLY A 266 -3.91 -36.95 -3.63
C GLY A 266 -3.38 -36.70 -5.05
N SER A 267 -4.02 -37.30 -6.07
CA SER A 267 -3.60 -37.14 -7.46
C SER A 267 -3.66 -35.68 -7.95
N GLU A 268 -4.68 -34.93 -7.52
CA GLU A 268 -4.81 -33.52 -7.89
C GLU A 268 -3.72 -32.65 -7.24
N LEU A 269 -3.35 -32.94 -5.99
CA LEU A 269 -2.25 -32.26 -5.31
C LEU A 269 -0.91 -32.54 -5.97
N ASP A 270 -0.66 -33.75 -6.44
CA ASP A 270 0.57 -34.09 -7.15
C ASP A 270 0.70 -33.29 -8.46
N ALA A 271 -0.40 -33.16 -9.21
CA ALA A 271 -0.43 -32.31 -10.41
C ALA A 271 -0.20 -30.83 -10.09
N LEU A 272 -0.78 -30.30 -9.01
CA LEU A 272 -0.56 -28.92 -8.57
C LEU A 272 0.90 -28.69 -8.14
N ARG A 273 1.51 -29.66 -7.46
CA ARG A 273 2.92 -29.61 -7.03
C ARG A 273 3.92 -29.80 -8.17
N ALA A 274 3.52 -30.39 -9.28
CA ALA A 274 4.37 -30.52 -10.47
C ALA A 274 4.35 -29.26 -11.37
N SER A 275 3.32 -28.42 -11.26
CA SER A 275 3.18 -27.22 -12.10
C SER A 275 4.22 -26.14 -11.76
N PRO A 276 4.94 -25.57 -12.74
CA PRO A 276 5.87 -24.45 -12.49
C PRO A 276 5.14 -23.14 -12.12
N LEU A 277 3.84 -23.07 -12.39
CA LEU A 277 2.98 -21.94 -12.07
C LEU A 277 1.94 -22.33 -11.04
N VAL A 278 1.67 -21.43 -10.10
CA VAL A 278 0.54 -21.50 -9.18
C VAL A 278 -0.76 -21.41 -9.98
N ASP A 279 -1.59 -22.42 -9.80
CA ASP A 279 -2.96 -22.45 -10.29
C ASP A 279 -3.92 -22.07 -9.15
N TYR A 280 -4.07 -20.75 -8.96
CA TYR A 280 -4.87 -20.18 -7.86
C TYR A 280 -6.29 -20.75 -7.79
N ALA A 281 -6.95 -20.95 -8.94
CA ALA A 281 -8.32 -21.44 -8.99
C ALA A 281 -8.42 -22.89 -8.52
N ARG A 282 -7.55 -23.78 -9.04
CA ARG A 282 -7.55 -25.19 -8.62
C ARG A 282 -7.10 -25.36 -7.17
N VAL A 283 -6.08 -24.61 -6.73
CA VAL A 283 -5.64 -24.60 -5.33
C VAL A 283 -6.78 -24.19 -4.41
N ALA A 284 -7.48 -23.10 -4.72
CA ALA A 284 -8.61 -22.63 -3.92
C ALA A 284 -9.74 -23.67 -3.87
N ALA A 285 -10.09 -24.29 -4.99
CA ALA A 285 -11.12 -25.31 -5.07
C ALA A 285 -10.79 -26.56 -4.24
N VAL A 286 -9.54 -27.03 -4.27
CA VAL A 286 -9.09 -28.18 -3.47
C VAL A 286 -9.09 -27.83 -1.98
N LYS A 287 -8.53 -26.67 -1.60
CA LYS A 287 -8.49 -26.22 -0.20
C LYS A 287 -9.89 -26.03 0.38
N LYS A 288 -10.82 -25.46 -0.39
CA LYS A 288 -12.22 -25.27 -0.01
C LYS A 288 -12.93 -26.60 0.26
N ARG A 289 -12.78 -27.60 -0.63
CA ARG A 289 -13.34 -28.95 -0.43
C ARG A 289 -12.81 -29.61 0.83
N ALA A 290 -11.50 -29.53 1.06
CA ALA A 290 -10.88 -30.10 2.27
C ALA A 290 -11.38 -29.42 3.55
N LEU A 291 -11.49 -28.09 3.54
CA LEU A 291 -11.98 -27.34 4.69
C LEU A 291 -13.47 -27.60 4.98
N ALA A 292 -14.28 -27.79 3.95
CA ALA A 292 -15.69 -28.14 4.09
C ALA A 292 -15.91 -29.53 4.74
N ALA A 293 -14.99 -30.47 4.52
CA ALA A 293 -15.04 -31.81 5.12
C ALA A 293 -14.53 -31.88 6.57
N SER A 294 -13.95 -30.79 7.08
CA SER A 294 -13.33 -30.75 8.41
C SER A 294 -14.40 -30.55 9.51
N PRO A 295 -14.21 -31.05 10.75
CA PRO A 295 -15.18 -30.84 11.85
C PRO A 295 -15.42 -29.35 12.12
N GLU A 296 -16.65 -28.91 12.36
CA GLU A 296 -16.90 -27.50 12.74
C GLU A 296 -16.13 -27.15 14.02
N ASP A 297 -15.45 -26.02 14.00
CA ASP A 297 -14.63 -25.57 15.12
C ASP A 297 -15.49 -24.65 16.01
N ALA A 298 -15.74 -25.06 17.26
CA ALA A 298 -16.70 -24.42 18.17
C ALA A 298 -16.27 -23.03 18.68
N SER A 299 -15.05 -22.58 18.35
CA SER A 299 -14.48 -21.32 18.85
C SER A 299 -14.61 -20.19 17.83
N GLU A 300 -15.81 -19.59 17.75
CA GLU A 300 -16.01 -18.41 16.93
C GLU A 300 -15.30 -17.18 17.53
N PRO A 301 -14.66 -16.34 16.71
CA PRO A 301 -14.17 -15.05 17.18
C PRO A 301 -15.36 -14.15 17.54
N GLY A 302 -15.59 -13.91 18.83
CA GLY A 302 -16.52 -12.87 19.30
C GLY A 302 -15.94 -11.46 19.12
N GLY A 303 -16.79 -10.45 18.84
CA GLY A 303 -16.43 -9.03 18.83
C GLY A 303 -17.04 -8.17 17.71
N ASP A 304 -16.68 -6.88 17.66
CA ASP A 304 -17.20 -5.86 16.74
C ASP A 304 -16.97 -6.13 15.23
N GLY A 305 -16.20 -7.15 14.86
CA GLY A 305 -15.86 -7.50 13.48
C GLY A 305 -16.73 -8.57 12.81
N THR A 306 -17.71 -9.15 13.52
CA THR A 306 -18.53 -10.26 13.02
C THR A 306 -19.41 -9.85 11.84
N ALA A 307 -20.00 -8.66 11.86
CA ALA A 307 -20.86 -8.17 10.78
C ALA A 307 -20.10 -7.98 9.44
N ASP A 308 -18.84 -7.54 9.50
CA ASP A 308 -18.01 -7.40 8.29
C ASP A 308 -17.57 -8.76 7.77
N LEU A 309 -17.24 -9.69 8.66
CA LEU A 309 -16.93 -11.08 8.31
C LEU A 309 -18.12 -11.77 7.62
N ASP A 310 -19.32 -11.68 8.18
CA ASP A 310 -20.52 -12.30 7.61
C ASP A 310 -20.86 -11.71 6.23
N ALA A 311 -20.74 -10.38 6.10
CA ALA A 311 -20.94 -9.71 4.81
C ALA A 311 -19.87 -10.08 3.78
N TYR A 312 -18.61 -10.23 4.18
CA TYR A 312 -17.54 -10.67 3.29
C TYR A 312 -17.76 -12.09 2.83
N ALA A 313 -18.14 -12.99 3.74
CA ALA A 313 -18.45 -14.36 3.42
C ALA A 313 -19.62 -14.48 2.43
N ALA A 314 -20.69 -13.72 2.65
CA ALA A 314 -21.82 -13.61 1.72
C ALA A 314 -21.41 -13.00 0.37
N PHE A 315 -20.57 -11.95 0.38
CA PHE A 315 -20.01 -11.35 -0.83
C PHE A 315 -19.23 -12.37 -1.65
N ARG A 316 -18.36 -13.17 -1.04
CA ARG A 316 -17.58 -14.21 -1.73
C ARG A 316 -18.48 -15.27 -2.36
N ALA A 317 -19.46 -15.77 -1.61
CA ALA A 317 -20.45 -16.72 -2.13
C ALA A 317 -21.24 -16.14 -3.33
N ALA A 318 -21.67 -14.88 -3.23
CA ALA A 318 -22.32 -14.18 -4.33
C ALA A 318 -21.40 -13.99 -5.55
N THR A 319 -20.12 -13.68 -5.34
CA THR A 319 -19.15 -13.52 -6.43
C THR A 319 -18.91 -14.83 -7.18
N GLU A 320 -18.84 -15.96 -6.49
CA GLU A 320 -18.70 -17.25 -7.14
C GLU A 320 -19.91 -17.59 -8.03
N ALA A 321 -21.12 -17.29 -7.54
CA ALA A 321 -22.36 -17.52 -8.27
C ALA A 321 -22.55 -16.55 -9.45
N TRP A 322 -22.27 -15.26 -9.28
CA TRP A 322 -22.68 -14.19 -10.21
C TRP A 322 -21.51 -13.45 -10.89
N GLY A 323 -20.26 -13.74 -10.55
CA GLY A 323 -19.11 -12.91 -10.94
C GLY A 323 -19.03 -11.62 -10.12
N GLY A 324 -18.30 -10.62 -10.60
CA GLY A 324 -18.08 -9.38 -9.86
C GLY A 324 -19.33 -8.54 -9.64
N TRP A 325 -19.34 -7.77 -8.55
CA TRP A 325 -20.52 -6.99 -8.16
C TRP A 325 -21.01 -5.98 -9.20
N PRO A 326 -20.19 -5.42 -10.13
CA PRO A 326 -20.72 -4.56 -11.18
C PRO A 326 -21.71 -5.26 -12.14
N GLY A 327 -21.71 -6.59 -12.19
CA GLY A 327 -22.67 -7.39 -12.95
C GLY A 327 -23.93 -7.78 -12.18
N TRP A 328 -24.00 -7.53 -10.87
CA TRP A 328 -25.12 -8.00 -10.05
C TRP A 328 -26.43 -7.23 -10.31
N PRO A 329 -27.60 -7.89 -10.17
CA PRO A 329 -28.90 -7.25 -10.31
C PRO A 329 -29.09 -6.04 -9.38
N GLY A 330 -29.78 -5.01 -9.86
CA GLY A 330 -30.08 -3.81 -9.08
C GLY A 330 -28.96 -2.76 -9.03
N ARG A 331 -27.82 -2.98 -9.71
CA ARG A 331 -26.79 -1.96 -9.88
C ARG A 331 -27.36 -0.73 -10.59
N THR A 332 -26.95 0.46 -10.12
CA THR A 332 -27.16 1.72 -10.85
C THR A 332 -25.86 2.51 -10.91
N ALA A 333 -25.82 3.59 -11.69
CA ALA A 333 -24.66 4.49 -11.74
C ALA A 333 -24.34 5.14 -10.37
N LYS A 334 -25.32 5.23 -9.44
CA LYS A 334 -25.19 5.94 -8.16
C LYS A 334 -25.09 5.05 -6.92
N ARG A 335 -25.39 3.75 -7.04
CA ARG A 335 -25.51 2.83 -5.90
C ARG A 335 -24.90 1.48 -6.22
N THR A 336 -24.22 0.90 -5.23
CA THR A 336 -23.88 -0.52 -5.24
C THR A 336 -25.14 -1.37 -5.23
N PRO A 337 -25.13 -2.52 -5.93
CA PRO A 337 -26.24 -3.47 -5.87
C PRO A 337 -26.32 -4.13 -4.48
N PRO A 338 -27.51 -4.53 -4.04
CA PRO A 338 -27.65 -5.43 -2.90
C PRO A 338 -27.00 -6.80 -3.20
N LEU A 339 -26.81 -7.63 -2.18
CA LEU A 339 -26.37 -9.01 -2.37
C LEU A 339 -27.43 -9.78 -3.20
N PRO A 340 -27.04 -10.43 -4.31
CA PRO A 340 -27.91 -11.34 -5.04
C PRO A 340 -28.10 -12.66 -4.27
N ALA A 341 -28.93 -13.57 -4.78
CA ALA A 341 -29.10 -14.89 -4.18
C ALA A 341 -27.81 -15.72 -4.27
N PHE A 342 -27.45 -16.42 -3.20
CA PHE A 342 -26.28 -17.31 -3.13
C PHE A 342 -26.59 -18.52 -2.22
N ASP A 343 -25.78 -19.57 -2.31
CA ASP A 343 -25.89 -20.72 -1.39
C ASP A 343 -25.28 -20.35 -0.02
N SER A 344 -26.07 -20.44 1.05
CA SER A 344 -25.64 -20.11 2.40
C SER A 344 -24.54 -21.06 2.93
N ARG A 345 -24.42 -22.27 2.38
CA ARG A 345 -23.33 -23.20 2.69
C ARG A 345 -21.99 -22.63 2.21
N GLU A 346 -21.99 -21.97 1.07
CA GLU A 346 -20.80 -21.32 0.52
C GLU A 346 -20.35 -20.13 1.37
N ALA A 347 -21.30 -19.31 1.83
CA ALA A 347 -21.00 -18.25 2.78
C ALA A 347 -20.42 -18.81 4.08
N THR A 348 -21.00 -19.89 4.62
CA THR A 348 -20.49 -20.56 5.82
C THR A 348 -19.04 -21.05 5.63
N ALA A 349 -18.72 -21.63 4.46
CA ALA A 349 -17.37 -22.07 4.13
C ALA A 349 -16.37 -20.90 4.06
N HIS A 350 -16.72 -19.78 3.43
CA HIS A 350 -15.86 -18.59 3.38
C HIS A 350 -15.65 -17.95 4.76
N ARG A 351 -16.72 -17.89 5.57
CA ARG A 351 -16.62 -17.42 6.95
C ARG A 351 -15.64 -18.25 7.74
N ARG A 352 -15.76 -19.58 7.67
CA ARG A 352 -14.83 -20.52 8.29
C ARG A 352 -13.39 -20.32 7.81
N ALA A 353 -13.19 -20.18 6.50
CA ALA A 353 -11.86 -19.96 5.91
C ALA A 353 -11.18 -18.72 6.50
N GLN A 354 -11.91 -17.62 6.70
CA GLN A 354 -11.36 -16.41 7.32
C GLN A 354 -11.05 -16.57 8.81
N VAL A 355 -11.84 -17.35 9.56
CA VAL A 355 -11.51 -17.68 10.96
C VAL A 355 -10.21 -18.48 11.04
N VAL A 356 -10.04 -19.49 10.18
CA VAL A 356 -8.79 -20.27 10.12
C VAL A 356 -7.62 -19.40 9.66
N ALA A 357 -7.82 -18.55 8.65
CA ALA A 357 -6.78 -17.65 8.15
C ALA A 357 -6.30 -16.69 9.23
N GLN A 358 -7.22 -16.11 10.01
CA GLN A 358 -6.87 -15.24 11.13
C GLN A 358 -5.95 -15.94 12.13
N ARG A 359 -6.29 -17.18 12.53
CA ARG A 359 -5.48 -17.95 13.48
C ARG A 359 -4.10 -18.32 12.93
N GLN A 360 -4.03 -18.73 11.67
CA GLN A 360 -2.76 -19.15 11.07
C GLN A 360 -1.83 -17.95 10.82
N VAL A 361 -2.36 -16.79 10.43
CA VAL A 361 -1.57 -15.55 10.34
C VAL A 361 -1.07 -15.13 11.72
N GLU A 362 -1.93 -15.20 12.75
CA GLU A 362 -1.50 -14.95 14.13
C GLU A 362 -0.43 -15.94 14.58
N ALA A 363 -0.54 -17.22 14.24
CA ALA A 363 0.49 -18.21 14.56
C ALA A 363 1.84 -17.89 13.89
N ALA A 364 1.84 -17.45 12.63
CA ALA A 364 3.06 -17.00 11.95
C ALA A 364 3.65 -15.73 12.60
N SER A 365 2.80 -14.80 13.02
CA SER A 365 3.21 -13.60 13.78
C SER A 365 3.84 -13.97 15.13
N HIS A 366 3.21 -14.85 15.91
CA HIS A 366 3.76 -15.34 17.17
C HIS A 366 5.10 -16.07 16.98
N ALA A 367 5.23 -16.89 15.92
CA ALA A 367 6.49 -17.58 15.62
C ALA A 367 7.67 -16.62 15.39
N ALA A 368 7.40 -15.43 14.83
CA ALA A 368 8.38 -14.36 14.68
C ALA A 368 8.66 -13.66 16.02
N ALA A 369 7.61 -13.30 16.76
CA ALA A 369 7.73 -12.63 18.05
C ALA A 369 8.52 -13.46 19.08
N ASP A 370 8.28 -14.77 19.16
CA ASP A 370 8.97 -15.71 20.06
C ASP A 370 10.48 -15.77 19.81
N ARG A 371 10.93 -15.35 18.62
CA ARG A 371 12.34 -15.29 18.20
C ARG A 371 12.89 -13.87 18.14
N CYS A 372 12.12 -12.87 18.59
CA CYS A 372 12.46 -11.45 18.48
C CYS A 372 12.72 -11.00 17.03
N MET A 373 12.07 -11.66 16.08
CA MET A 373 12.12 -11.33 14.66
C MET A 373 10.95 -10.45 14.26
N ASP A 374 11.17 -9.67 13.21
CA ASP A 374 10.14 -8.86 12.61
C ASP A 374 9.44 -9.58 11.47
N LEU A 375 8.11 -9.67 11.55
CA LEU A 375 7.28 -10.00 10.41
C LEU A 375 6.99 -8.71 9.64
N TYR A 376 7.55 -8.63 8.43
CA TYR A 376 7.38 -7.52 7.52
C TYR A 376 6.26 -7.81 6.53
N LEU A 377 5.14 -7.10 6.70
CA LEU A 377 4.01 -7.17 5.78
C LEU A 377 3.99 -5.97 4.84
N ASP A 378 3.37 -6.18 3.70
CA ASP A 378 3.23 -5.19 2.64
C ASP A 378 1.76 -4.81 2.47
N LEU A 379 1.47 -3.51 2.49
CA LEU A 379 0.13 -2.96 2.35
C LEU A 379 0.01 -2.24 0.99
N PRO A 380 -0.72 -2.81 0.02
CA PRO A 380 -0.96 -2.16 -1.25
C PRO A 380 -1.85 -0.93 -1.09
N ILE A 381 -1.62 0.06 -1.94
CA ILE A 381 -2.41 1.29 -1.96
C ILE A 381 -3.84 1.07 -2.49
N GLY A 382 -4.00 0.10 -3.40
CA GLY A 382 -5.23 -0.17 -4.12
C GLY A 382 -6.01 -1.38 -3.64
N VAL A 383 -7.18 -1.56 -4.26
CA VAL A 383 -8.06 -2.73 -4.17
C VAL A 383 -8.63 -3.00 -5.55
N HIS A 384 -9.01 -4.24 -5.84
CA HIS A 384 -9.67 -4.53 -7.11
C HIS A 384 -10.96 -3.68 -7.25
N PRO A 385 -11.27 -3.11 -8.42
CA PRO A 385 -12.47 -2.28 -8.63
C PRO A 385 -13.77 -3.01 -8.30
N GLU A 386 -13.78 -4.34 -8.46
CA GLU A 386 -14.90 -5.23 -8.16
C GLU A 386 -14.77 -5.92 -6.79
N GLY A 387 -13.85 -5.46 -5.94
CA GLY A 387 -13.58 -5.98 -4.61
C GLY A 387 -14.71 -5.77 -3.60
N PHE A 388 -14.62 -6.47 -2.46
CA PHE A 388 -15.50 -6.28 -1.32
C PHE A 388 -15.45 -4.85 -0.81
N ASP A 389 -14.25 -4.26 -0.74
CA ASP A 389 -14.04 -2.93 -0.16
C ASP A 389 -14.79 -1.86 -0.96
N THR A 390 -14.76 -1.94 -2.30
CA THR A 390 -15.45 -0.98 -3.19
C THR A 390 -16.96 -1.20 -3.22
N TRP A 391 -17.43 -2.39 -2.86
CA TRP A 391 -18.84 -2.73 -2.72
C TRP A 391 -19.42 -2.31 -1.37
N ARG A 392 -18.68 -2.58 -0.28
CA ARG A 392 -19.12 -2.37 1.10
C ARG A 392 -18.95 -0.94 1.57
N HIS A 393 -17.89 -0.26 1.11
CA HIS A 393 -17.56 1.12 1.48
C HIS A 393 -17.50 2.02 0.24
N PRO A 394 -18.57 2.12 -0.58
CA PRO A 394 -18.56 2.88 -1.82
C PRO A 394 -18.20 4.36 -1.63
N GLU A 395 -18.45 4.92 -0.45
CA GLU A 395 -18.08 6.29 -0.07
C GLU A 395 -16.58 6.49 0.18
N ALA A 396 -15.82 5.41 0.39
CA ALA A 396 -14.38 5.45 0.60
C ALA A 396 -13.57 5.45 -0.71
N PHE A 397 -14.21 5.28 -1.87
CA PHE A 397 -13.55 5.13 -3.17
C PHE A 397 -14.20 6.00 -4.26
N VAL A 398 -13.44 6.33 -5.30
CA VAL A 398 -13.94 7.05 -6.47
C VAL A 398 -13.94 6.13 -7.68
N ARG A 399 -15.09 6.05 -8.36
CA ARG A 399 -15.26 5.30 -9.62
C ARG A 399 -15.21 6.25 -10.81
N GLY A 400 -14.96 5.73 -12.01
CA GLY A 400 -14.83 6.55 -13.21
C GLY A 400 -13.42 7.14 -13.42
N VAL A 401 -12.48 6.72 -12.57
CA VAL A 401 -11.06 7.06 -12.59
C VAL A 401 -10.27 5.86 -12.08
N SER A 402 -9.05 5.73 -12.58
CA SER A 402 -8.07 4.73 -12.20
C SER A 402 -6.81 5.40 -11.67
N VAL A 403 -6.11 4.77 -10.73
CA VAL A 403 -4.81 5.25 -10.27
C VAL A 403 -3.72 4.78 -11.22
N GLY A 404 -2.68 5.59 -11.39
CA GLY A 404 -1.52 5.23 -12.18
C GLY A 404 -0.30 6.07 -11.86
N ALA A 405 0.59 6.18 -12.84
CA ALA A 405 1.76 7.04 -12.80
C ALA A 405 1.87 7.87 -14.10
N PRO A 406 2.37 9.11 -14.01
CA PRO A 406 2.64 9.90 -15.21
C PRO A 406 3.74 9.25 -16.07
N PRO A 407 3.86 9.62 -17.35
CA PRO A 407 5.00 9.24 -18.18
C PRO A 407 6.35 9.53 -17.54
N ASP A 408 7.28 8.58 -17.63
CA ASP A 408 8.67 8.73 -17.19
C ASP A 408 9.67 8.18 -18.23
N SER A 409 10.97 8.16 -17.89
CA SER A 409 12.04 7.70 -18.79
C SER A 409 12.03 6.20 -19.09
N VAL A 410 11.37 5.39 -18.25
CA VAL A 410 11.25 3.94 -18.40
C VAL A 410 9.90 3.58 -19.03
N PHE A 411 8.81 4.22 -18.58
CA PHE A 411 7.45 4.05 -19.06
C PHE A 411 6.97 5.33 -19.76
N THR A 412 7.36 5.49 -21.03
CA THR A 412 7.12 6.73 -21.80
C THR A 412 5.64 7.03 -22.06
N SER A 413 4.76 6.04 -21.90
CA SER A 413 3.31 6.19 -22.04
C SER A 413 2.60 6.48 -20.71
N GLY A 414 3.33 6.47 -19.59
CA GLY A 414 2.75 6.40 -18.25
C GLY A 414 2.26 4.99 -17.91
N GLN A 415 1.66 4.84 -16.74
CA GLN A 415 1.12 3.57 -16.26
C GLN A 415 -0.30 3.77 -15.75
N GLU A 416 -1.16 2.78 -15.95
CA GLU A 416 -2.47 2.68 -15.33
C GLU A 416 -2.52 1.39 -14.52
N TRP A 417 -2.80 1.50 -13.23
CA TRP A 417 -2.77 0.37 -12.27
C TRP A 417 -4.15 -0.24 -12.04
N GLY A 418 -5.21 0.34 -12.60
CA GLY A 418 -6.54 -0.31 -12.71
C GLY A 418 -7.42 -0.25 -11.46
N PHE A 419 -6.96 0.31 -10.34
CA PHE A 419 -7.76 0.41 -9.12
C PHE A 419 -8.39 1.79 -8.90
N PRO A 420 -9.59 1.85 -8.29
CA PRO A 420 -10.23 3.11 -7.94
C PRO A 420 -9.49 3.79 -6.77
N PRO A 421 -9.17 5.09 -6.85
CA PRO A 421 -8.50 5.78 -5.76
C PRO A 421 -9.41 5.91 -4.53
N PRO A 422 -8.83 5.99 -3.33
CA PRO A 422 -9.58 6.37 -2.15
C PRO A 422 -10.19 7.77 -2.31
N HIS A 423 -11.43 7.97 -1.85
CA HIS A 423 -12.11 9.26 -1.96
C HIS A 423 -11.56 10.25 -0.93
N PRO A 424 -10.96 11.40 -1.36
CA PRO A 424 -10.30 12.32 -0.43
C PRO A 424 -11.27 12.91 0.62
N ASP A 425 -12.44 13.38 0.20
CA ASP A 425 -13.46 13.87 1.14
C ASP A 425 -14.30 12.75 1.77
N GLY A 426 -14.69 11.71 1.03
CA GLY A 426 -15.51 10.60 1.53
C GLY A 426 -14.86 9.85 2.71
N LEU A 427 -13.54 9.63 2.66
CA LEU A 427 -12.78 9.11 3.80
C LEU A 427 -12.90 10.03 5.03
N ARG A 428 -12.86 11.35 4.85
CA ARG A 428 -12.96 12.32 5.95
C ARG A 428 -14.36 12.35 6.54
N GLU A 429 -15.39 12.33 5.70
CA GLU A 429 -16.79 12.32 6.13
C GLU A 429 -17.16 11.03 6.89
N THR A 430 -16.55 9.91 6.56
CA THR A 430 -16.71 8.64 7.29
C THR A 430 -15.79 8.50 8.50
N GLY A 431 -14.99 9.54 8.81
CA GLY A 431 -14.05 9.51 9.92
C GLY A 431 -12.93 8.48 9.73
N TYR A 432 -12.56 8.19 8.49
CA TYR A 432 -11.50 7.28 8.09
C TYR A 432 -11.69 5.81 8.53
N GLY A 433 -12.91 5.41 8.92
CA GLY A 433 -13.18 4.10 9.52
C GLY A 433 -12.60 2.92 8.73
N TYR A 434 -12.76 2.93 7.40
CA TYR A 434 -12.19 1.91 6.52
C TYR A 434 -10.66 1.82 6.61
N LEU A 435 -9.95 2.95 6.47
CA LEU A 435 -8.48 2.97 6.53
C LEU A 435 -7.95 2.52 7.91
N VAL A 436 -8.61 2.97 8.98
CA VAL A 436 -8.28 2.59 10.35
C VAL A 436 -8.43 1.07 10.53
N ALA A 437 -9.50 0.47 10.02
CA ALA A 437 -9.73 -0.97 10.10
C ALA A 437 -8.65 -1.76 9.34
N VAL A 438 -8.27 -1.31 8.13
CA VAL A 438 -7.17 -1.91 7.34
C VAL A 438 -5.86 -1.87 8.11
N LEU A 439 -5.43 -0.70 8.59
CA LEU A 439 -4.15 -0.54 9.29
C LEU A 439 -4.11 -1.35 10.59
N ARG A 440 -5.18 -1.34 11.39
CA ARG A 440 -5.27 -2.12 12.63
C ARG A 440 -5.08 -3.60 12.37
N ARG A 441 -5.74 -4.13 11.34
CA ARG A 441 -5.68 -5.57 11.04
C ARG A 441 -4.29 -6.01 10.63
N GLN A 442 -3.62 -5.21 9.78
CA GLN A 442 -2.25 -5.49 9.34
C GLN A 442 -1.24 -5.34 10.48
N MET A 443 -1.27 -4.22 11.20
CA MET A 443 -0.28 -3.92 12.24
C MET A 443 -0.44 -4.79 13.49
N ARG A 444 -1.60 -5.40 13.73
CA ARG A 444 -1.77 -6.36 14.84
C ARG A 444 -0.89 -7.60 14.69
N VAL A 445 -0.59 -8.00 13.46
CA VAL A 445 0.20 -9.22 13.16
C VAL A 445 1.60 -8.91 12.63
N ALA A 446 1.81 -7.71 12.07
CA ALA A 446 3.10 -7.26 11.57
C ALA A 446 3.83 -6.40 12.61
N SER A 447 5.13 -6.59 12.79
CA SER A 447 5.97 -5.63 13.52
C SER A 447 6.64 -4.62 12.59
N MET A 448 6.61 -4.87 11.28
CA MET A 448 6.98 -3.91 10.24
C MET A 448 5.90 -3.88 9.16
N LEU A 449 5.41 -2.70 8.81
CA LEU A 449 4.46 -2.52 7.71
C LEU A 449 5.05 -1.62 6.63
N ARG A 450 5.22 -2.16 5.43
CA ARG A 450 5.49 -1.37 4.22
C ARG A 450 4.19 -0.74 3.73
N LEU A 451 4.20 0.57 3.55
CA LEU A 451 3.19 1.30 2.81
C LEU A 451 3.66 1.40 1.36
N ASP A 452 2.99 0.67 0.48
CA ASP A 452 3.18 0.79 -0.95
C ASP A 452 2.84 2.21 -1.42
N HIS A 453 3.70 2.79 -2.27
CA HIS A 453 3.54 4.13 -2.81
C HIS A 453 3.22 5.19 -1.75
N VAL A 454 4.14 5.45 -0.82
CA VAL A 454 3.90 6.33 0.35
C VAL A 454 3.50 7.77 -0.04
N MET A 455 3.81 8.17 -1.27
CA MET A 455 3.34 9.42 -1.90
C MET A 455 1.81 9.52 -1.90
N GLY A 456 1.09 8.39 -1.88
CA GLY A 456 -0.36 8.31 -1.79
C GLY A 456 -0.96 8.95 -0.55
N LEU A 457 -0.18 9.13 0.52
CA LEU A 457 -0.60 9.93 1.68
C LEU A 457 -0.74 11.43 1.34
N HIS A 458 -0.12 11.89 0.25
CA HIS A 458 -0.15 13.29 -0.19
C HIS A 458 -0.99 13.50 -1.44
N ARG A 459 -0.79 12.64 -2.44
CA ARG A 459 -1.46 12.75 -3.74
C ARG A 459 -1.38 11.43 -4.51
N LEU A 460 -2.37 11.20 -5.36
CA LEU A 460 -2.34 10.12 -6.36
C LEU A 460 -2.58 10.68 -7.74
N PHE A 461 -1.98 10.03 -8.74
CA PHE A 461 -2.16 10.36 -10.14
C PHE A 461 -3.40 9.61 -10.66
N TRP A 462 -4.44 10.36 -10.99
CA TRP A 462 -5.74 9.84 -11.41
C TRP A 462 -5.89 9.99 -12.91
N ILE A 463 -6.29 8.90 -13.55
CA ILE A 463 -6.56 8.81 -14.98
C ILE A 463 -8.07 8.60 -15.14
N PRO A 464 -8.81 9.54 -15.75
CA PRO A 464 -10.23 9.35 -16.03
C PRO A 464 -10.47 8.21 -17.02
N ASP A 465 -11.54 7.45 -16.81
CA ASP A 465 -11.92 6.34 -17.69
C ASP A 465 -12.00 6.81 -19.17
N GLY A 466 -11.40 6.03 -20.06
CA GLY A 466 -11.38 6.31 -21.50
C GLY A 466 -10.35 7.35 -21.95
N LEU A 467 -9.55 7.90 -21.04
CA LEU A 467 -8.39 8.74 -21.38
C LEU A 467 -7.07 7.97 -21.18
N PRO A 468 -6.02 8.26 -21.97
CA PRO A 468 -4.71 7.65 -21.77
C PRO A 468 -4.03 8.16 -20.50
N ALA A 469 -3.04 7.42 -19.98
CA ALA A 469 -2.29 7.82 -18.78
C ALA A 469 -1.59 9.19 -18.91
N THR A 470 -1.25 9.63 -20.13
CA THR A 470 -0.73 10.99 -20.42
C THR A 470 -1.70 12.12 -20.05
N GLU A 471 -2.99 11.83 -19.95
CA GLU A 471 -4.05 12.77 -19.57
C GLU A 471 -4.39 12.73 -18.06
N GLY A 472 -3.65 11.95 -17.27
CA GLY A 472 -3.87 11.89 -15.82
C GLY A 472 -3.45 13.17 -15.09
N VAL A 473 -3.99 13.35 -13.88
CA VAL A 473 -3.75 14.51 -13.01
C VAL A 473 -3.55 14.08 -11.56
N TYR A 474 -2.73 14.83 -10.81
CA TYR A 474 -2.62 14.59 -9.38
C TYR A 474 -3.83 15.13 -8.60
N VAL A 475 -4.35 14.35 -7.67
CA VAL A 475 -5.37 14.75 -6.69
C VAL A 475 -4.79 14.65 -5.30
N HIS A 476 -4.92 15.72 -4.51
CA HIS A 476 -4.34 15.81 -3.16
C HIS A 476 -5.22 15.19 -2.07
N TYR A 477 -4.56 14.63 -1.07
CA TYR A 477 -5.16 14.12 0.16
C TYR A 477 -4.79 15.00 1.35
N ALA A 478 -5.54 14.86 2.46
CA ALA A 478 -5.22 15.50 3.73
C ALA A 478 -4.06 14.77 4.42
N ALA A 479 -2.83 15.06 4.00
CA ALA A 479 -1.65 14.32 4.42
C ALA A 479 -1.44 14.25 5.95
N ASP A 480 -1.61 15.36 6.66
CA ASP A 480 -1.50 15.37 8.13
C ASP A 480 -2.53 14.43 8.80
N GLU A 481 -3.74 14.31 8.25
CA GLU A 481 -4.79 13.42 8.77
C GLU A 481 -4.41 11.95 8.52
N LEU A 482 -3.92 11.63 7.31
CA LEU A 482 -3.47 10.29 6.95
C LEU A 482 -2.22 9.86 7.75
N TYR A 483 -1.24 10.74 7.93
CA TYR A 483 -0.10 10.48 8.81
C TYR A 483 -0.55 10.25 10.24
N ALA A 484 -1.41 11.10 10.80
CA ALA A 484 -1.87 10.93 12.18
C ALA A 484 -2.48 9.55 12.43
N ILE A 485 -3.26 9.02 11.46
CA ILE A 485 -3.83 7.68 11.53
C ILE A 485 -2.74 6.60 11.47
N VAL A 486 -1.86 6.64 10.46
CA VAL A 486 -0.76 5.68 10.30
C VAL A 486 0.10 5.61 11.57
N ILE A 487 0.46 6.77 12.12
CA ILE A 487 1.36 6.89 13.26
C ILE A 487 0.69 6.47 14.57
N LEU A 488 -0.59 6.78 14.74
CA LEU A 488 -1.38 6.31 15.89
C LEU A 488 -1.50 4.79 15.88
N GLU A 489 -1.84 4.19 14.74
CA GLU A 489 -1.95 2.72 14.63
C GLU A 489 -0.59 2.02 14.74
N SER A 490 0.48 2.62 14.20
CA SER A 490 1.85 2.16 14.38
C SER A 490 2.22 2.09 15.88
N THR A 491 1.92 3.16 16.62
CA THR A 491 2.23 3.23 18.06
C THR A 491 1.42 2.23 18.87
N ARG A 492 0.12 2.09 18.58
CA ARG A 492 -0.77 1.14 19.29
C ARG A 492 -0.34 -0.30 19.14
N ASN A 493 0.18 -0.66 17.97
CA ASN A 493 0.53 -2.04 17.63
C ASN A 493 2.04 -2.32 17.73
N ARG A 494 2.86 -1.34 18.14
CA ARG A 494 4.32 -1.46 18.17
C ARG A 494 4.90 -1.90 16.81
N CYS A 495 4.37 -1.31 15.75
CA CYS A 495 4.69 -1.67 14.37
C CYS A 495 5.50 -0.55 13.71
N ALA A 496 6.73 -0.82 13.29
CA ALA A 496 7.54 0.11 12.53
C ALA A 496 6.94 0.33 11.13
N VAL A 497 7.01 1.55 10.61
CA VAL A 497 6.45 1.89 9.29
C VAL A 497 7.58 2.12 8.30
N VAL A 498 7.50 1.42 7.17
CA VAL A 498 8.40 1.57 6.03
C VAL A 498 7.59 2.21 4.91
N GLY A 499 8.04 3.33 4.36
CA GLY A 499 7.37 3.98 3.25
C GLY A 499 8.13 3.70 1.96
N GLU A 500 7.48 3.06 0.99
CA GLU A 500 8.07 2.96 -0.34
C GLU A 500 8.07 4.34 -0.99
N ASN A 501 9.28 4.89 -1.14
CA ASN A 501 9.56 6.21 -1.68
C ASN A 501 10.47 6.09 -2.91
N LEU A 502 10.03 5.34 -3.92
CA LEU A 502 10.72 5.11 -5.18
C LEU A 502 10.04 5.89 -6.33
N GLY A 503 10.73 5.97 -7.46
CA GLY A 503 10.28 6.73 -8.62
C GLY A 503 10.35 8.25 -8.40
N THR A 504 9.31 8.97 -8.83
CA THR A 504 9.30 10.45 -8.80
C THR A 504 8.81 10.97 -7.46
N VAL A 505 9.71 11.06 -6.48
CA VAL A 505 9.34 11.46 -5.11
C VAL A 505 9.52 12.97 -4.88
N PRO A 506 8.44 13.73 -4.59
CA PRO A 506 8.58 15.12 -4.20
C PRO A 506 9.34 15.28 -2.88
N ALA A 507 10.21 16.29 -2.77
CA ALA A 507 11.05 16.51 -1.59
C ALA A 507 10.27 16.58 -0.26
N TYR A 508 9.04 17.12 -0.28
CA TYR A 508 8.19 17.21 0.90
C TYR A 508 7.72 15.84 1.43
N VAL A 509 7.70 14.79 0.60
CA VAL A 509 7.35 13.43 1.02
C VAL A 509 8.44 12.88 1.92
N ASN A 510 9.70 12.93 1.48
CA ASN A 510 10.85 12.52 2.30
C ASN A 510 10.99 13.38 3.57
N GLN A 511 10.65 14.68 3.51
CA GLN A 511 10.59 15.52 4.72
C GLN A 511 9.52 15.05 5.70
N SER A 512 8.33 14.69 5.21
CA SER A 512 7.23 14.20 6.03
C SER A 512 7.54 12.83 6.63
N MET A 513 8.14 11.91 5.87
CA MET A 513 8.59 10.62 6.38
C MET A 513 9.58 10.79 7.54
N ARG A 514 10.59 11.65 7.38
CA ARG A 514 11.54 11.96 8.47
C ARG A 514 10.86 12.57 9.70
N ARG A 515 9.93 13.53 9.50
CA ARG A 515 9.15 14.13 10.59
C ARG A 515 8.40 13.07 11.37
N HIS A 516 7.82 12.10 10.67
CA HIS A 516 6.94 11.08 11.23
C HIS A 516 7.65 9.76 11.61
N GLY A 517 8.97 9.68 11.52
CA GLY A 517 9.70 8.45 11.85
C GLY A 517 9.40 7.28 10.90
N ILE A 518 8.98 7.57 9.66
CA ILE A 518 8.76 6.54 8.64
C ILE A 518 10.08 6.26 7.94
N ARG A 519 10.42 4.98 7.85
CA ARG A 519 11.69 4.51 7.30
C ARG A 519 11.64 4.48 5.77
N PRO A 520 12.59 5.08 5.06
CA PRO A 520 12.64 5.03 3.61
C PRO A 520 13.15 3.67 3.12
N LEU A 521 12.83 3.34 1.87
CA LEU A 521 13.53 2.29 1.13
C LEU A 521 14.81 2.85 0.51
N TYR A 522 15.83 1.99 0.46
CA TYR A 522 17.02 2.19 -0.35
C TYR A 522 17.18 0.95 -1.24
N VAL A 523 17.15 1.13 -2.55
CA VAL A 523 17.18 0.02 -3.50
C VAL A 523 18.36 0.22 -4.44
N LEU A 524 19.38 -0.63 -4.30
CA LEU A 524 20.67 -0.40 -4.94
C LEU A 524 20.57 -0.27 -6.47
N GLN A 525 19.78 -1.12 -7.13
CA GLN A 525 19.62 -1.06 -8.58
C GLN A 525 19.16 0.35 -9.03
N TYR A 526 18.16 0.96 -8.37
CA TYR A 526 17.73 2.34 -8.67
C TYR A 526 18.82 3.36 -8.42
N GLU A 527 19.52 3.24 -7.30
CA GLU A 527 20.55 4.18 -6.90
C GLU A 527 21.75 4.17 -7.88
N THR A 528 22.00 3.04 -8.56
CA THR A 528 23.04 2.92 -9.60
C THR A 528 22.64 3.48 -10.98
N GLU A 529 21.35 3.76 -11.22
CA GLU A 529 20.88 4.29 -12.50
C GLU A 529 21.22 5.78 -12.71
N GLY A 530 21.55 6.49 -11.63
CA GLY A 530 21.89 7.92 -11.64
C GLY A 530 23.23 8.23 -12.34
N PRO A 531 23.50 9.51 -12.63
CA PRO A 531 24.72 9.95 -13.31
C PRO A 531 25.98 9.90 -12.43
N ALA A 532 25.86 9.45 -11.17
CA ALA A 532 26.97 9.42 -10.23
C ALA A 532 28.10 8.48 -10.71
N PRO A 533 29.38 8.85 -10.51
CA PRO A 533 30.52 8.13 -11.06
C PRO A 533 30.86 6.78 -10.37
N GLY A 534 30.12 6.38 -9.32
CA GLY A 534 30.38 5.15 -8.56
C GLY A 534 29.14 4.63 -7.82
N LEU A 535 29.34 3.75 -6.83
CA LEU A 535 28.26 3.35 -5.93
C LEU A 535 27.67 4.61 -5.23
N PRO A 536 26.34 4.71 -5.15
CA PRO A 536 25.62 5.88 -4.65
C PRO A 536 25.94 6.21 -3.18
N PRO A 537 25.61 7.43 -2.69
CA PRO A 537 25.96 7.92 -1.35
C PRO A 537 25.60 6.93 -0.22
N PRO A 538 26.21 7.05 0.98
CA PRO A 538 26.10 6.06 2.04
C PRO A 538 24.64 5.76 2.35
N VAL A 539 24.34 4.47 2.49
CA VAL A 539 22.98 4.00 2.77
C VAL A 539 22.48 4.67 4.06
N PRO A 540 21.34 5.39 4.02
CA PRO A 540 20.87 6.14 5.19
C PRO A 540 20.61 5.21 6.40
N ALA A 541 21.04 5.62 7.58
CA ALA A 541 20.98 4.77 8.77
C ALA A 541 19.55 4.31 9.16
N GLY A 542 18.54 5.11 8.80
CA GLY A 542 17.13 4.77 9.06
C GLY A 542 16.48 3.88 8.01
N ALA A 543 17.15 3.58 6.90
CA ALA A 543 16.55 2.93 5.73
C ALA A 543 16.41 1.41 5.89
N VAL A 544 15.45 0.85 5.14
CA VAL A 544 15.42 -0.57 4.79
C VAL A 544 16.07 -0.70 3.41
N ALA A 545 17.21 -1.36 3.35
CA ALA A 545 18.04 -1.46 2.16
C ALA A 545 17.88 -2.83 1.48
N SER A 546 17.81 -2.85 0.15
CA SER A 546 17.82 -4.07 -0.64
C SER A 546 18.58 -3.87 -1.96
N VAL A 547 18.89 -4.98 -2.64
CA VAL A 547 19.50 -4.94 -3.97
C VAL A 547 18.48 -4.49 -5.02
N ASN A 548 17.29 -5.06 -4.95
CA ASN A 548 16.17 -4.91 -5.87
C ASN A 548 14.84 -5.05 -5.09
N THR A 549 13.72 -5.04 -5.80
CA THR A 549 12.37 -5.34 -5.27
C THR A 549 11.70 -6.39 -6.15
N HIS A 550 10.52 -6.87 -5.77
CA HIS A 550 9.73 -7.81 -6.57
C HIS A 550 9.22 -7.25 -7.92
N ASP A 551 9.25 -5.92 -8.09
CA ASP A 551 8.91 -5.23 -9.35
C ASP A 551 10.13 -5.06 -10.27
N MET A 552 11.32 -5.41 -9.80
CA MET A 552 12.57 -5.28 -10.51
C MET A 552 13.07 -6.65 -10.98
N PRO A 553 13.90 -6.70 -12.04
CA PRO A 553 14.58 -7.93 -12.41
C PRO A 553 15.39 -8.51 -11.23
N PRO A 554 15.35 -9.84 -11.03
CA PRO A 554 16.35 -10.53 -10.24
C PRO A 554 17.76 -10.09 -10.63
N PHE A 555 18.68 -10.04 -9.67
CA PHE A 555 19.98 -9.43 -9.86
C PHE A 555 20.75 -10.09 -11.00
N ALA A 556 20.67 -11.41 -11.17
CA ALA A 556 21.36 -12.10 -12.27
C ALA A 556 20.81 -11.71 -13.66
N ALA A 557 19.49 -11.54 -13.80
CA ALA A 557 18.87 -11.04 -15.02
C ALA A 557 19.27 -9.58 -15.30
N TYR A 558 19.24 -8.73 -14.28
CA TYR A 558 19.71 -7.35 -14.38
C TYR A 558 21.18 -7.26 -14.78
N TRP A 559 22.04 -8.02 -14.11
CA TRP A 559 23.48 -7.92 -14.33
C TRP A 559 23.88 -8.43 -15.72
N SER A 560 23.22 -9.47 -16.22
CA SER A 560 23.44 -9.93 -17.61
C SER A 560 22.85 -8.98 -18.66
N GLY A 561 21.81 -8.21 -18.32
CA GLY A 561 21.04 -7.39 -19.25
C GLY A 561 19.89 -8.16 -19.91
N ALA A 562 19.63 -9.41 -19.51
CA ALA A 562 18.54 -10.23 -20.04
C ALA A 562 17.16 -9.59 -19.81
N ASP A 563 17.02 -8.77 -18.76
CA ASP A 563 15.79 -8.00 -18.49
C ASP A 563 15.41 -7.02 -19.60
N ILE A 564 16.41 -6.49 -20.32
CA ILE A 564 16.21 -5.51 -21.39
C ILE A 564 15.49 -6.19 -22.57
N ASP A 565 15.96 -7.37 -22.95
CA ASP A 565 15.38 -8.14 -24.05
C ASP A 565 13.98 -8.66 -23.70
N VAL A 566 13.79 -9.08 -22.44
CA VAL A 566 12.47 -9.48 -21.92
C VAL A 566 11.47 -8.32 -21.98
N ARG A 567 11.87 -7.11 -21.56
CA ARG A 567 11.05 -5.90 -21.62
C ARG A 567 10.74 -5.47 -23.05
N ALA A 568 11.72 -5.53 -23.94
CA ALA A 568 11.54 -5.23 -25.36
C ALA A 568 10.59 -6.21 -26.05
N ALA A 569 10.70 -7.50 -25.74
CA ALA A 569 9.79 -8.54 -26.24
C ALA A 569 8.36 -8.36 -25.70
N ALA A 570 8.19 -7.79 -24.50
CA ALA A 570 6.89 -7.42 -23.93
C ALA A 570 6.32 -6.11 -24.51
N GLY A 571 7.03 -5.40 -25.39
CA GLY A 571 6.58 -4.11 -25.93
C GLY A 571 6.68 -2.94 -24.95
N LEU A 572 7.36 -3.12 -23.81
CA LEU A 572 7.54 -2.08 -22.80
C LEU A 572 8.68 -1.10 -23.13
N PHE A 573 9.50 -1.46 -24.12
CA PHE A 573 10.68 -0.70 -24.49
C PHE A 573 10.81 -0.63 -26.03
N PRO A 574 11.06 0.55 -26.63
CA PRO A 574 11.19 0.67 -28.07
C PRO A 574 12.35 -0.19 -28.61
N LYS A 575 12.09 -0.97 -29.66
CA LYS A 575 13.08 -1.91 -30.23
C LYS A 575 14.36 -1.22 -30.71
N ASP A 576 14.25 0.00 -31.23
CA ASP A 576 15.38 0.82 -31.69
C ASP A 576 16.26 1.33 -30.54
N LYS A 577 15.79 1.25 -29.30
CA LYS A 577 16.54 1.67 -28.11
C LYS A 577 17.25 0.53 -27.38
N VAL A 578 16.98 -0.73 -27.73
CA VAL A 578 17.52 -1.92 -27.04
C VAL A 578 19.04 -1.91 -26.96
N ALA A 579 19.72 -1.65 -28.08
CA ALA A 579 21.18 -1.58 -28.12
C ALA A 579 21.74 -0.49 -27.19
N ALA A 580 21.15 0.72 -27.23
CA ALA A 580 21.57 1.83 -26.38
C ALA A 580 21.35 1.54 -24.88
N GLU A 581 20.30 0.79 -24.53
CA GLU A 581 20.06 0.39 -23.13
C GLU A 581 21.06 -0.67 -22.65
N HIS A 582 21.44 -1.62 -23.51
CA HIS A 582 22.53 -2.57 -23.22
C HIS A 582 23.87 -1.84 -23.02
N GLU A 583 24.19 -0.86 -23.87
CA GLU A 583 25.38 0.00 -23.70
C GLU A 583 25.33 0.79 -22.39
N ARG A 584 24.17 1.38 -22.07
CA ARG A 584 23.95 2.07 -20.79
C ARG A 584 24.17 1.13 -19.61
N ARG A 585 23.61 -0.08 -19.64
CA ARG A 585 23.78 -1.09 -18.58
C ARG A 585 25.23 -1.52 -18.47
N ALA A 586 25.94 -1.71 -19.57
CA ALA A 586 27.38 -2.00 -19.57
C ALA A 586 28.17 -0.90 -18.86
N ALA A 587 27.90 0.37 -19.17
CA ALA A 587 28.54 1.50 -18.50
C ALA A 587 28.22 1.55 -16.99
N ILE A 588 27.01 1.17 -16.56
CA ILE A 588 26.65 1.04 -15.14
C ILE A 588 27.49 -0.07 -14.48
N ARG A 589 27.53 -1.27 -15.09
CA ARG A 589 28.31 -2.40 -14.57
C ARG A 589 29.77 -2.05 -14.39
N ASP A 590 30.38 -1.40 -15.39
CA ASP A 590 31.76 -0.96 -15.34
C ASP A 590 32.03 0.00 -14.17
N ARG A 591 31.11 0.94 -13.89
CA ARG A 591 31.21 1.84 -12.73
C ARG A 591 31.11 1.09 -11.41
N VAL A 592 30.14 0.18 -11.29
CA VAL A 592 29.92 -0.62 -10.08
C VAL A 592 31.12 -1.52 -9.81
N VAL A 593 31.62 -2.25 -10.81
CA VAL A 593 32.80 -3.11 -10.71
C VAL A 593 34.03 -2.31 -10.31
N ARG A 594 34.31 -1.18 -10.99
CA ARG A 594 35.45 -0.32 -10.62
C ARG A 594 35.36 0.15 -9.17
N THR A 595 34.16 0.52 -8.71
CA THR A 595 33.95 0.98 -7.33
C THR A 595 34.17 -0.15 -6.33
N LEU A 596 33.51 -1.30 -6.52
CA LEU A 596 33.65 -2.45 -5.62
C LEU A 596 35.09 -2.98 -5.57
N THR A 597 35.81 -2.99 -6.70
CA THR A 597 37.22 -3.39 -6.73
C THR A 597 38.10 -2.38 -6.01
N ARG A 598 37.94 -1.08 -6.29
CA ARG A 598 38.71 -0.01 -5.64
C ARG A 598 38.53 -0.04 -4.12
N ASP A 599 37.31 -0.27 -3.66
CA ASP A 599 36.95 -0.24 -2.24
C ASP A 599 37.16 -1.61 -1.56
N GLY A 600 37.68 -2.62 -2.30
CA GLY A 600 38.10 -3.92 -1.75
C GLY A 600 36.97 -4.93 -1.50
N TRP A 601 35.75 -4.64 -1.95
CA TRP A 601 34.58 -5.52 -1.87
C TRP A 601 34.63 -6.65 -2.89
N LEU A 602 35.05 -6.35 -4.12
CA LEU A 602 35.11 -7.33 -5.20
C LEU A 602 36.49 -7.97 -5.28
N ARG A 603 36.55 -9.29 -5.04
CA ARG A 603 37.79 -10.08 -5.06
C ARG A 603 37.63 -11.24 -6.06
N GLY A 604 37.84 -10.96 -7.34
CA GLY A 604 37.76 -11.97 -8.40
C GLY A 604 37.15 -11.44 -9.69
N PRO A 605 36.92 -12.32 -10.67
CA PRO A 605 36.28 -11.96 -11.93
C PRO A 605 34.83 -11.50 -11.69
N PRO A 606 34.35 -10.43 -12.36
CA PRO A 606 33.04 -9.81 -12.12
C PRO A 606 31.87 -10.61 -12.72
N THR A 607 31.77 -11.89 -12.39
CA THR A 607 30.62 -12.74 -12.75
C THR A 607 29.39 -12.35 -11.90
N PRO A 608 28.15 -12.61 -12.35
CA PRO A 608 26.96 -12.22 -11.60
C PRO A 608 26.94 -12.67 -10.13
N PRO A 609 27.27 -13.94 -9.77
CA PRO A 609 27.28 -14.35 -8.36
C PRO A 609 28.35 -13.64 -7.52
N VAL A 610 29.54 -13.41 -8.09
CA VAL A 610 30.65 -12.77 -7.37
C VAL A 610 30.35 -11.28 -7.14
N VAL A 611 29.74 -10.60 -8.11
CA VAL A 611 29.33 -9.20 -7.95
C VAL A 611 28.15 -9.09 -6.99
N PHE A 612 27.18 -10.01 -7.06
CA PHE A 612 26.06 -10.04 -6.12
C PHE A 612 26.53 -10.15 -4.67
N ASP A 613 27.46 -11.08 -4.40
CA ASP A 613 28.04 -11.26 -3.07
C ASP A 613 28.75 -9.99 -2.59
N ALA A 614 29.54 -9.33 -3.45
CA ALA A 614 30.21 -8.07 -3.13
C ALA A 614 29.23 -6.92 -2.86
N VAL A 615 28.14 -6.86 -3.62
CA VAL A 615 27.03 -5.91 -3.42
C VAL A 615 26.31 -6.17 -2.10
N LEU A 616 26.02 -7.42 -1.79
CA LEU A 616 25.35 -7.80 -0.55
C LEU A 616 26.23 -7.51 0.67
N ASP A 617 27.54 -7.72 0.56
CA ASP A 617 28.52 -7.36 1.60
C ASP A 617 28.59 -5.85 1.80
N PHE A 618 28.60 -5.06 0.73
CA PHE A 618 28.55 -3.60 0.78
C PHE A 618 27.29 -3.11 1.51
N LEU A 619 26.11 -3.62 1.13
CA LEU A 619 24.85 -3.29 1.81
C LEU A 619 24.87 -3.77 3.27
N GLY A 620 25.37 -4.98 3.51
CA GLY A 620 25.54 -5.57 4.82
C GLY A 620 26.36 -4.65 5.73
N ALA A 621 27.46 -4.12 5.22
CA ALA A 621 28.38 -3.24 5.96
C ALA A 621 27.87 -1.80 6.12
N SER A 622 26.77 -1.43 5.48
CA SER A 622 26.20 -0.08 5.57
C SER A 622 25.51 0.20 6.92
N ASP A 623 25.15 1.47 7.14
CA ASP A 623 24.43 1.93 8.33
C ASP A 623 22.92 1.63 8.28
N ALA A 624 22.40 1.08 7.18
CA ALA A 624 20.98 0.74 7.04
C ALA A 624 20.43 0.08 8.31
N TRP A 625 19.21 0.42 8.70
CA TRP A 625 18.58 -0.19 9.86
C TRP A 625 18.31 -1.68 9.62
N ALA A 626 17.81 -2.02 8.43
CA ALA A 626 17.64 -3.39 7.99
C ALA A 626 18.18 -3.57 6.56
N VAL A 627 18.83 -4.71 6.31
CA VAL A 627 19.17 -5.18 4.95
C VAL A 627 18.26 -6.36 4.63
N LEU A 628 17.46 -6.25 3.57
CA LEU A 628 16.60 -7.32 3.08
C LEU A 628 17.16 -7.86 1.76
N VAL A 629 17.37 -9.17 1.71
CA VAL A 629 17.75 -9.87 0.48
C VAL A 629 16.54 -10.61 -0.10
N ASN A 630 16.27 -10.41 -1.39
CA ASN A 630 15.31 -11.27 -2.07
C ASN A 630 15.90 -12.68 -2.14
N LEU A 631 15.16 -13.65 -1.59
CA LEU A 631 15.68 -15.00 -1.38
C LEU A 631 16.18 -15.65 -2.69
N GLU A 632 15.52 -15.32 -3.80
CA GLU A 632 15.79 -15.83 -5.16
C GLU A 632 17.15 -15.41 -5.73
N ASP A 633 17.65 -14.25 -5.31
CA ASP A 633 18.93 -13.76 -5.80
C ASP A 633 20.10 -14.60 -5.26
N LEU A 634 19.93 -15.27 -4.12
CA LEU A 634 20.99 -16.08 -3.48
C LEU A 634 21.40 -17.29 -4.33
N TRP A 635 20.52 -17.79 -5.21
CA TRP A 635 20.83 -18.85 -6.18
C TRP A 635 20.96 -18.37 -7.62
N GLY A 636 20.92 -17.05 -7.83
CA GLY A 636 21.01 -16.41 -9.14
C GLY A 636 19.78 -16.64 -10.02
N GLU A 637 18.58 -16.46 -9.46
CA GLU A 637 17.35 -16.48 -10.27
C GLU A 637 17.39 -15.47 -11.42
N THR A 638 16.77 -15.81 -12.54
CA THR A 638 16.66 -14.94 -13.73
C THR A 638 15.22 -14.70 -14.13
N GLU A 639 14.27 -15.50 -13.65
CA GLU A 639 12.86 -15.36 -13.96
C GLU A 639 12.16 -14.38 -13.02
N PHE A 640 11.27 -13.56 -13.59
CA PHE A 640 10.58 -12.50 -12.87
C PHE A 640 9.36 -13.02 -12.13
N GLN A 641 9.18 -12.60 -10.88
CA GLN A 641 7.89 -12.74 -10.19
C GLN A 641 6.83 -11.81 -10.78
N ASN A 642 7.23 -10.59 -11.15
CA ASN A 642 6.39 -9.61 -11.82
C ASN A 642 7.18 -8.82 -12.85
N LEU A 643 6.54 -8.51 -13.97
CA LEU A 643 7.02 -7.54 -14.94
C LEU A 643 6.03 -6.36 -15.01
N PRO A 644 6.33 -5.23 -14.33
CA PRO A 644 5.42 -4.08 -14.31
C PRO A 644 5.03 -3.61 -15.72
N GLY A 645 3.77 -3.21 -15.88
CA GLY A 645 3.21 -2.79 -17.17
C GLY A 645 2.71 -3.94 -18.05
N THR A 646 2.71 -5.18 -17.56
CA THR A 646 2.11 -6.35 -18.24
C THR A 646 0.91 -6.90 -17.48
N GLY A 647 -0.02 -7.51 -18.21
CA GLY A 647 -1.23 -8.14 -17.70
C GLY A 647 -1.22 -9.66 -17.84
N ALA A 648 -2.34 -10.23 -18.25
CA ALA A 648 -2.57 -11.68 -18.34
C ALA A 648 -1.69 -12.40 -19.39
N GLU A 649 -1.06 -11.66 -20.30
CA GLU A 649 -0.12 -12.18 -21.30
C GLU A 649 1.18 -12.70 -20.69
N ARG A 650 1.46 -12.38 -19.42
CA ARG A 650 2.62 -12.88 -18.65
C ARG A 650 2.15 -13.58 -17.37
N PRO A 651 2.89 -14.58 -16.87
CA PRO A 651 2.54 -15.29 -15.64
C PRO A 651 2.95 -14.50 -14.38
N ASN A 652 2.61 -13.21 -14.29
CA ASN A 652 2.88 -12.38 -13.12
C ASN A 652 2.23 -13.00 -11.87
N TRP A 653 2.95 -13.01 -10.76
CA TRP A 653 2.50 -13.49 -9.44
C TRP A 653 2.09 -14.97 -9.40
N ARG A 654 2.50 -15.74 -10.41
CA ARG A 654 2.18 -17.17 -10.52
C ARG A 654 3.41 -18.05 -10.47
N ARG A 655 4.62 -17.53 -10.66
CA ARG A 655 5.80 -18.38 -10.69
C ARG A 655 6.11 -18.91 -9.30
N ARG A 656 6.42 -20.20 -9.23
CA ARG A 656 7.00 -20.82 -8.05
C ARG A 656 8.51 -20.58 -8.03
N LEU A 657 9.08 -20.57 -6.83
CA LEU A 657 10.52 -20.59 -6.66
C LEU A 657 11.09 -21.85 -7.32
N ARG A 658 12.27 -21.71 -7.94
CA ARG A 658 12.98 -22.81 -8.57
C ARG A 658 13.38 -23.91 -7.58
N LEU A 659 13.64 -23.54 -6.33
CA LEU A 659 13.99 -24.45 -5.24
C LEU A 659 12.81 -24.55 -4.26
N SER A 660 12.54 -25.75 -3.75
CA SER A 660 11.66 -25.97 -2.59
C SER A 660 12.27 -25.40 -1.32
N LEU A 661 11.45 -25.21 -0.28
CA LEU A 661 11.92 -24.81 1.03
C LEU A 661 13.01 -25.77 1.55
N GLU A 662 12.80 -27.09 1.42
CA GLU A 662 13.76 -28.09 1.88
C GLU A 662 15.07 -28.11 1.06
N GLU A 663 15.05 -27.65 -0.19
CA GLU A 663 16.26 -27.45 -1.00
C GLU A 663 16.97 -26.15 -0.64
N ILE A 664 16.22 -25.06 -0.41
CA ILE A 664 16.76 -23.76 0.02
C ILE A 664 17.52 -23.92 1.34
N GLU A 665 16.94 -24.62 2.31
CA GLU A 665 17.55 -24.88 3.62
C GLU A 665 18.88 -25.65 3.52
N ARG A 666 19.08 -26.42 2.45
CA ARG A 666 20.28 -27.25 2.21
C ARG A 666 21.25 -26.65 1.20
N ASP A 667 20.88 -25.57 0.52
CA ASP A 667 21.70 -24.96 -0.52
C ASP A 667 22.90 -24.24 0.12
N SER A 668 24.11 -24.73 -0.20
CA SER A 668 25.34 -24.20 0.38
C SER A 668 25.62 -22.75 -0.01
N ARG A 669 25.11 -22.29 -1.16
CA ARG A 669 25.25 -20.89 -1.62
C ARG A 669 24.40 -19.97 -0.75
N VAL A 670 23.15 -20.37 -0.51
CA VAL A 670 22.21 -19.68 0.39
C VAL A 670 22.79 -19.59 1.80
N ALA A 671 23.14 -20.74 2.40
CA ALA A 671 23.67 -20.79 3.76
C ALA A 671 24.96 -19.95 3.92
N SER A 672 25.86 -19.99 2.93
CA SER A 672 27.10 -19.22 2.95
C SER A 672 26.84 -17.71 2.86
N ALA A 673 25.93 -17.29 1.98
CA ALA A 673 25.58 -15.87 1.82
C ALA A 673 24.90 -15.31 3.09
N LEU A 674 23.95 -16.05 3.67
CA LEU A 674 23.27 -15.63 4.91
C LEU A 674 24.24 -15.56 6.10
N LYS A 675 25.12 -16.56 6.25
CA LYS A 675 26.15 -16.54 7.30
C LYS A 675 27.09 -15.35 7.15
N ARG A 676 27.52 -15.05 5.92
CA ARG A 676 28.39 -13.91 5.63
C ARG A 676 27.69 -12.59 5.98
N LEU A 677 26.44 -12.43 5.54
CA LEU A 677 25.63 -11.26 5.87
C LEU A 677 25.48 -11.08 7.39
N ASP A 678 25.18 -12.15 8.13
CA ASP A 678 25.07 -12.11 9.60
C ASP A 678 26.35 -11.61 10.29
N VAL A 679 27.50 -12.18 9.92
CA VAL A 679 28.81 -11.81 10.47
C VAL A 679 29.13 -10.33 10.18
N ILE A 680 28.81 -9.85 8.97
CA ILE A 680 29.01 -8.43 8.60
C ILE A 680 28.12 -7.50 9.41
N ARG A 681 26.84 -7.86 9.58
CA ARG A 681 25.87 -7.03 10.31
C ARG A 681 26.19 -6.95 11.79
N LYS A 682 26.72 -8.04 12.37
CA LYS A 682 27.26 -8.10 13.73
C LYS A 682 28.60 -7.37 13.90
N GLY A 683 29.19 -6.85 12.82
CA GLY A 683 30.47 -6.12 12.86
C GLY A 683 31.68 -7.01 13.13
N GLN A 684 31.54 -8.33 12.91
CA GLN A 684 32.60 -9.31 13.15
C GLN A 684 33.62 -9.38 12.00
N ILE A 685 33.28 -8.81 10.83
CA ILE A 685 34.24 -8.54 9.75
C ILE A 685 34.31 -7.02 9.54
N THR A 686 35.53 -6.48 9.61
CA THR A 686 35.79 -5.09 9.26
C THR A 686 36.19 -5.02 7.79
N TYR A 687 35.31 -4.46 6.95
CA TYR A 687 35.66 -4.06 5.59
C TYR A 687 36.22 -2.63 5.63
N PRO A 688 37.01 -2.21 4.63
CA PRO A 688 37.39 -0.81 4.48
C PRO A 688 36.10 0.02 4.42
N ASN A 689 35.85 0.84 5.45
CA ASN A 689 34.68 1.69 5.46
C ASN A 689 34.94 2.88 4.51
N PRO A 690 34.22 3.04 3.39
CA PRO A 690 34.43 4.17 2.49
C PRO A 690 33.95 5.51 3.07
N ALA A 691 33.29 5.51 4.24
CA ALA A 691 32.85 6.71 4.96
C ALA A 691 33.86 7.22 6.02
N ARG A 692 35.10 6.74 6.01
CA ARG A 692 36.22 7.31 6.78
C ARG A 692 37.29 7.90 5.88
#